data_AF-A0A6L7THF2-F1
#
_entry.id   AF-A0A6L7THF2-F1
#
_cell.length_a   1.000
_cell.length_b   1.000
_cell.length_c   1.000
_cell.angle_alpha   90.00
_cell.angle_beta   90.00
_cell.angle_gamma   90.00
#
_symmetry.space_group_name_H-M   'P 1'
#
loop_
_entity.id
_entity.type
_entity.pdbx_description
1 polymer ?
#
loop_
_entity_poly.entity_id
_entity_poly.type
_entity_poly.pdbx_seq_one_letter_code
_entity_poly.pdbx_strand_id
1 'polypeptide(L)'
;MNGQNVWHATVHEMRTLRRLLRTHVCFCGALLISASYFLAVTITHMQEGTEVPMFSVISPRYVMSLLSGSFLALFCGGILLLTFDQVKRDEVTRIHEVVSSKPVSNFELLTGRLLGVSISVAIPMLAFLVSIMTYGMIADVFSIKFGEPVEFWSVVSFVFLDIFPNFLFFGSLVVLFSMLFKSRLLALILTLSGLIAVFWINSRLPLHLSKPIQTVTGNVLFPTELTPEIFTPATLFNRIALIAMSIGMLQWASSFATRVTPTRFRHLVIGSLAFCFGLIVIGTMFGVQALQNNQIQRWVQTHDEHFNPSAFPNVHEIRGSVVIKPGRALTIDLKLDVSVDVTQDVDFILFSLNPDYKISRLAVAGERVTDQKFEHGLLKIPQHYFNSDLNELEIFATGRPNSRFAYLDTVDTLSKIVGPDVRQLRQLGTENAIFHSNFVVLSPGIKWYPTSGTATNEDAWELRKRDFFTLKIDVSVPRHWLVAGPAKRETLDDGKRSVFRFEQSSPIPEFALVSSRFKSASVEVEGISFECLYAKMHRRKFEWFSGNPADQIQERVSGSLNSLRNLGLEYPYGALTLVEVPSTLRVFGGGFEMDTVMHPPGLTMIRESTLPTTRVDLIFEGTREEIMEQYKMSEQRFIGFELNSMTRYLDDPMFESNYHTGFFRSSSIQQTSATGDGASVLNALIDFLIRSMDRRADTRFDLHTSLNRKILNLSSVDPIQRLRSIRQGRSRWNTSEEMQKKQMVIHNAPEVWDAVATIGVFDTVGTKNSKLKLRALKFRSQQLARLVQDALGRNNIGPFVADVISRFRGKTLTFTEFDAVMGDHGVKLSELAGGMIGSQKLPGFLVSNPTSRQLAGDEQPQYESDFVLENRESVSGPVKLSLTYQNGKDRFGRTGPSFTFHPVLVGANQSLQIVIESANPVEYIWVKPYLSLNRMNLRVDMPESDRLSELEFVPDADPLIKSIVVIEQIEDAMNRSITVDDLDPGFSIVELDRTSDRSNVFLDFFRRFLGKEEILMDQGLPKYSMFDRWRFQGWSRWTDPTAFGTYRRTFAIADRGDGLSFAKFNTKLPSAGNWELEYFLPKGHFNEEYELVRSSSSTGSSKRDGPLYIEVQNSSTATNHTIDVPNLSPGWHSIGTFDMLAEEVIVLVSDKSDERGADVIADAIRWTLIDTEE
;
A
#
# COMPACT_ATOMS: atom_id res chain seq x y z
N MET A 1 -46.58 -30.41 -7.05
CA MET A 1 -46.10 -30.15 -5.68
C MET A 1 -47.27 -29.63 -4.88
N ASN A 2 -47.68 -30.32 -3.83
CA ASN A 2 -48.67 -29.84 -2.88
C ASN A 2 -47.95 -29.05 -1.76
N GLY A 3 -48.16 -27.74 -1.72
CA GLY A 3 -47.51 -26.85 -0.75
C GLY A 3 -47.83 -27.19 0.71
N GLN A 4 -49.02 -27.75 0.98
CA GLN A 4 -49.40 -28.18 2.33
C GLN A 4 -48.53 -29.34 2.81
N ASN A 5 -48.22 -30.31 1.93
CA ASN A 5 -47.35 -31.44 2.28
C ASN A 5 -45.94 -31.00 2.65
N VAL A 6 -45.37 -30.06 1.87
CA VAL A 6 -44.05 -29.48 2.13
C VAL A 6 -44.06 -28.76 3.48
N TRP A 7 -45.05 -27.92 3.74
CA TRP A 7 -45.19 -27.18 4.98
C TRP A 7 -45.34 -28.10 6.21
N HIS A 8 -46.15 -29.16 6.11
CA HIS A 8 -46.29 -30.14 7.19
C HIS A 8 -44.96 -30.84 7.50
N ALA A 9 -44.19 -31.22 6.49
CA ALA A 9 -42.85 -31.79 6.67
C ALA A 9 -41.87 -30.78 7.29
N THR A 10 -41.92 -29.52 6.88
CA THR A 10 -41.14 -28.41 7.47
C THR A 10 -41.44 -28.23 8.95
N VAL A 11 -42.71 -28.08 9.32
CA VAL A 11 -43.12 -27.88 10.73
C VAL A 11 -42.73 -29.09 11.59
N HIS A 12 -42.88 -30.31 11.06
CA HIS A 12 -42.47 -31.52 11.76
C HIS A 12 -40.96 -31.55 12.02
N GLU A 13 -40.16 -31.22 11.00
CA GLU A 13 -38.70 -31.18 11.13
C GLU A 13 -38.27 -30.12 12.15
N MET A 14 -38.84 -28.91 12.10
CA MET A 14 -38.58 -27.85 13.08
C MET A 14 -38.88 -28.30 14.52
N ARG A 15 -40.02 -28.96 14.74
CA ARG A 15 -40.39 -29.49 16.06
C ARG A 15 -39.42 -30.56 16.54
N THR A 16 -38.91 -31.38 15.64
CA THR A 16 -37.94 -32.43 15.95
C THR A 16 -36.59 -31.83 16.36
N LEU A 17 -36.07 -30.88 15.57
CA LEU A 17 -34.81 -30.19 15.83
C LEU A 17 -34.84 -29.42 17.16
N ARG A 18 -35.96 -28.76 17.49
CA ARG A 18 -36.13 -28.05 18.78
C ARG A 18 -35.99 -28.94 20.01
N ARG A 19 -36.24 -30.25 19.88
CA ARG A 19 -36.13 -31.22 20.99
C ARG A 19 -34.73 -31.80 21.15
N LEU A 20 -33.82 -31.58 20.20
CA LEU A 20 -32.48 -32.15 20.20
C LEU A 20 -31.49 -31.21 20.91
N LEU A 21 -30.84 -31.72 21.97
CA LEU A 21 -29.81 -30.96 22.71
C LEU A 21 -28.69 -30.45 21.79
N ARG A 22 -28.27 -31.27 20.83
CA ARG A 22 -27.18 -30.94 19.88
C ARG A 22 -27.50 -29.74 19.00
N THR A 23 -28.76 -29.56 18.63
CA THR A 23 -29.21 -28.39 17.87
C THR A 23 -28.99 -27.12 18.68
N HIS A 24 -29.35 -27.13 19.97
CA HIS A 24 -29.10 -26.02 20.88
C HIS A 24 -27.61 -25.78 21.11
N VAL A 25 -26.79 -26.82 21.29
CA VAL A 25 -25.32 -26.69 21.43
C VAL A 25 -24.71 -26.04 20.19
N CYS A 26 -25.11 -26.47 18.99
CA CYS A 26 -24.64 -25.89 17.74
C CYS A 26 -25.04 -24.41 17.62
N PHE A 27 -26.30 -24.07 17.93
CA PHE A 27 -26.78 -22.69 17.88
C PHE A 27 -26.12 -21.80 18.93
N CYS A 28 -25.99 -22.25 20.18
CA CYS A 28 -25.31 -21.50 21.23
C CYS A 28 -23.84 -21.28 20.89
N GLY A 29 -23.13 -22.30 20.39
CA GLY A 29 -21.75 -22.15 19.93
C GLY A 29 -21.62 -21.15 18.78
N ALA A 30 -22.51 -21.25 17.78
CA ALA A 30 -22.55 -20.35 16.64
C ALA A 30 -22.79 -18.89 17.03
N LEU A 31 -23.78 -18.67 17.90
CA LEU A 31 -24.12 -17.36 18.44
C LEU A 31 -23.00 -16.82 19.32
N LEU A 32 -22.39 -17.64 20.17
CA LEU A 32 -21.29 -17.22 21.05
C LEU A 32 -20.06 -16.80 20.23
N ILE A 33 -19.69 -17.55 19.20
CA ILE A 33 -18.59 -17.17 18.31
C ILE A 33 -18.93 -15.88 17.56
N SER A 34 -20.15 -15.77 17.03
CA SER A 34 -20.58 -14.59 16.27
C SER A 34 -20.65 -13.33 17.15
N ALA A 35 -21.21 -13.46 18.36
CA ALA A 35 -21.28 -12.41 19.36
C ALA A 35 -19.91 -12.01 19.86
N SER A 36 -19.01 -12.98 20.14
CA SER A 36 -17.63 -12.71 20.55
C SER A 36 -16.87 -11.95 19.48
N TYR A 37 -17.07 -12.31 18.21
CA TYR A 37 -16.39 -11.63 17.11
C TYR A 37 -16.94 -10.22 16.85
N PHE A 38 -18.27 -10.04 16.89
CA PHE A 38 -18.89 -8.71 16.86
C PHE A 38 -18.45 -7.83 18.04
N LEU A 39 -18.38 -8.40 19.24
CA LEU A 39 -17.91 -7.72 20.45
C LEU A 39 -16.44 -7.31 20.30
N ALA A 40 -15.58 -8.20 19.82
CA ALA A 40 -14.16 -7.91 19.59
C ALA A 40 -13.96 -6.74 18.60
N VAL A 41 -14.74 -6.74 17.51
CA VAL A 41 -14.74 -5.65 16.52
C VAL A 41 -15.22 -4.34 17.13
N THR A 42 -16.34 -4.37 17.85
CA THR A 42 -16.92 -3.18 18.50
C THR A 42 -15.99 -2.60 19.56
N ILE A 43 -15.38 -3.45 20.39
CA ILE A 43 -14.39 -3.04 21.42
C ILE A 43 -13.16 -2.41 20.74
N THR A 44 -12.68 -3.01 19.65
CA THR A 44 -11.54 -2.46 18.90
C THR A 44 -11.88 -1.08 18.34
N HIS A 45 -13.03 -0.94 17.66
CA HIS A 45 -13.46 0.34 17.13
C HIS A 45 -13.64 1.40 18.24
N MET A 46 -14.17 1.03 19.40
CA MET A 46 -14.34 1.92 20.54
C MET A 46 -13.00 2.39 21.12
N GLN A 47 -12.03 1.49 21.27
CA GLN A 47 -10.74 1.80 21.92
C GLN A 47 -9.75 2.48 20.98
N GLU A 48 -9.71 2.06 19.72
CA GLU A 48 -8.74 2.54 18.75
C GLU A 48 -9.31 3.63 17.84
N GLY A 49 -10.64 3.63 17.61
CA GLY A 49 -11.31 4.64 16.79
C GLY A 49 -11.38 6.02 17.43
N THR A 50 -10.95 6.17 18.70
CA THR A 50 -10.71 7.46 19.37
C THR A 50 -9.30 8.02 19.10
N GLU A 51 -8.38 7.19 18.61
CA GLU A 51 -6.97 7.56 18.45
C GLU A 51 -6.54 7.49 16.99
N VAL A 52 -7.07 6.55 16.21
CA VAL A 52 -6.64 6.25 14.86
C VAL A 52 -7.85 6.20 13.90
N PRO A 53 -7.93 7.10 12.90
CA PRO A 53 -9.09 7.21 12.02
C PRO A 53 -9.40 5.93 11.22
N MET A 54 -8.36 5.17 10.87
CA MET A 54 -8.45 3.90 10.15
C MET A 54 -9.48 2.92 10.73
N PHE A 55 -9.58 2.83 12.06
CA PHE A 55 -10.47 1.87 12.72
C PHE A 55 -11.95 2.20 12.54
N SER A 56 -12.28 3.34 11.92
CA SER A 56 -13.63 3.72 11.52
C SER A 56 -14.20 2.83 10.40
N VAL A 57 -13.34 2.23 9.55
CA VAL A 57 -13.77 1.21 8.57
C VAL A 57 -14.20 -0.11 9.24
N ILE A 58 -13.75 -0.33 10.47
CA ILE A 58 -14.08 -1.52 11.28
C ILE A 58 -15.27 -1.21 12.23
N SER A 59 -15.98 -0.09 12.00
CA SER A 59 -17.13 0.29 12.82
C SER A 59 -18.24 -0.77 12.81
N PRO A 60 -19.02 -0.88 13.91
CA PRO A 60 -20.23 -1.69 13.93
C PRO A 60 -21.19 -1.33 12.79
N ARG A 61 -21.17 -0.08 12.33
CA ARG A 61 -22.00 0.40 11.22
C ARG A 61 -21.73 -0.34 9.90
N TYR A 62 -20.46 -0.58 9.56
CA TYR A 62 -20.06 -1.26 8.33
C TYR A 62 -19.67 -2.74 8.51
N VAL A 63 -19.96 -3.30 9.69
CA VAL A 63 -19.53 -4.63 10.14
C VAL A 63 -19.98 -5.78 9.23
N MET A 64 -21.07 -5.60 8.47
CA MET A 64 -21.55 -6.60 7.51
C MET A 64 -20.55 -6.83 6.37
N SER A 65 -19.74 -5.84 5.99
CA SER A 65 -18.64 -6.05 5.01
C SER A 65 -17.56 -7.00 5.53
N LEU A 66 -17.39 -7.05 6.86
CA LEU A 66 -16.32 -7.80 7.52
C LEU A 66 -16.78 -9.20 7.95
N LEU A 67 -18.00 -9.29 8.50
CA LEU A 67 -18.46 -10.47 9.25
C LEU A 67 -19.42 -11.37 8.48
N SER A 68 -20.13 -10.85 7.47
CA SER A 68 -21.18 -11.60 6.75
C SER A 68 -20.70 -12.95 6.20
N GLY A 69 -19.48 -13.00 5.64
CA GLY A 69 -18.90 -14.25 5.14
C GLY A 69 -18.60 -15.27 6.23
N SER A 70 -18.05 -14.82 7.36
CA SER A 70 -17.77 -15.69 8.51
C SER A 70 -19.06 -16.20 9.17
N PHE A 71 -20.06 -15.33 9.34
CA PHE A 71 -21.38 -15.72 9.83
C PHE A 71 -22.01 -16.74 8.90
N LEU A 72 -22.04 -16.47 7.59
CA LEU A 72 -22.60 -17.39 6.61
C LEU A 72 -21.89 -18.75 6.63
N ALA A 73 -20.55 -18.77 6.65
CA ALA A 73 -19.77 -20.01 6.73
C ALA A 73 -20.14 -20.83 7.97
N LEU A 74 -20.23 -20.17 9.11
CA LEU A 74 -20.48 -20.81 10.40
C LEU A 74 -21.89 -21.41 10.46
N PHE A 75 -22.91 -20.64 10.05
CA PHE A 75 -24.29 -21.14 10.02
C PHE A 75 -24.52 -22.19 8.91
N CYS A 76 -23.84 -22.07 7.76
CA CYS A 76 -23.79 -23.14 6.76
C CYS A 76 -23.20 -24.43 7.34
N GLY A 77 -22.13 -24.35 8.13
CA GLY A 77 -21.59 -25.50 8.87
C GLY A 77 -22.62 -26.15 9.80
N GLY A 78 -23.44 -25.34 10.48
CA GLY A 78 -24.57 -25.82 11.28
C GLY A 78 -25.62 -26.56 10.44
N ILE A 79 -25.96 -26.06 9.24
CA ILE A 79 -26.85 -26.75 8.30
C ILE A 79 -26.25 -28.08 7.85
N LEU A 80 -24.95 -28.12 7.52
CA LEU A 80 -24.27 -29.35 7.13
C LEU A 80 -24.41 -30.41 8.24
N LEU A 81 -24.11 -30.05 9.49
CA LEU A 81 -24.17 -30.95 10.64
C LEU A 81 -25.60 -31.44 10.94
N LEU A 82 -26.59 -30.54 10.91
CA LEU A 82 -27.98 -30.89 11.22
C LEU A 82 -28.65 -31.69 10.10
N THR A 83 -28.35 -31.37 8.84
CA THR A 83 -28.88 -32.10 7.68
C THR A 83 -28.27 -33.50 7.58
N PHE A 84 -26.98 -33.63 7.89
CA PHE A 84 -26.28 -34.90 7.95
C PHE A 84 -26.89 -35.90 8.95
N ASP A 85 -27.28 -35.42 10.14
CA ASP A 85 -27.84 -36.28 11.21
C ASP A 85 -29.26 -36.80 10.89
N GLN A 86 -29.96 -36.20 9.92
CA GLN A 86 -31.32 -36.60 9.55
C GLN A 86 -31.43 -38.07 9.13
N VAL A 87 -30.48 -38.55 8.32
CA VAL A 87 -30.52 -39.92 7.78
C VAL A 87 -30.36 -40.95 8.91
N LYS A 88 -29.45 -40.71 9.85
CA LYS A 88 -29.24 -41.58 11.02
C LYS A 88 -30.47 -41.59 11.93
N ARG A 89 -31.03 -40.41 12.20
CA ARG A 89 -32.22 -40.28 13.04
C ARG A 89 -33.40 -41.04 12.44
N ASP A 90 -33.60 -40.96 11.13
CA ASP A 90 -34.68 -41.63 10.43
C ASP A 90 -34.59 -43.17 10.45
N GLU A 91 -33.37 -43.71 10.34
CA GLU A 91 -33.12 -45.14 10.48
C GLU A 91 -33.40 -45.62 11.91
N VAL A 92 -32.89 -44.91 12.92
CA VAL A 92 -33.06 -45.28 14.33
C VAL A 92 -34.52 -45.21 14.76
N THR A 93 -35.28 -44.21 14.29
CA THR A 93 -36.68 -43.98 14.66
C THR A 93 -37.69 -44.70 13.77
N ARG A 94 -37.24 -45.48 12.77
CA ARG A 94 -38.08 -46.18 11.79
C ARG A 94 -39.14 -45.28 11.12
N ILE A 95 -38.82 -44.00 10.93
CA ILE A 95 -39.73 -43.00 10.33
C ILE A 95 -40.20 -43.41 8.92
N HIS A 96 -39.40 -44.22 8.21
CA HIS A 96 -39.75 -44.74 6.89
C HIS A 96 -41.05 -45.55 6.87
N GLU A 97 -41.43 -46.23 7.95
CA GLU A 97 -42.68 -47.02 8.07
C GLU A 97 -43.91 -46.09 8.15
N VAL A 98 -43.77 -44.94 8.82
CA VAL A 98 -44.85 -43.96 8.97
C VAL A 98 -45.00 -43.08 7.73
N VAL A 99 -43.89 -42.71 7.09
CA VAL A 99 -43.91 -41.84 5.89
C VAL A 99 -44.41 -42.60 4.65
N SER A 100 -44.17 -43.90 4.57
CA SER A 100 -44.64 -44.76 3.46
C SER A 100 -46.17 -44.91 3.44
N SER A 101 -46.86 -44.76 4.58
CA SER A 101 -48.32 -44.75 4.64
C SER A 101 -48.97 -43.42 4.19
N LYS A 102 -48.18 -42.37 3.93
CA LYS A 102 -48.68 -41.06 3.47
C LYS A 102 -48.44 -40.82 1.96
N PRO A 103 -49.36 -40.12 1.26
CA PRO A 103 -49.23 -39.79 -0.17
C PRO A 103 -48.33 -38.55 -0.40
N VAL A 104 -47.14 -38.53 0.20
CA VAL A 104 -46.15 -37.43 0.07
C VAL A 104 -45.03 -37.87 -0.88
N SER A 105 -44.70 -37.06 -1.89
CA SER A 105 -43.58 -37.38 -2.80
C SER A 105 -42.20 -37.22 -2.13
N ASN A 106 -41.18 -37.93 -2.62
CA ASN A 106 -39.81 -37.80 -2.10
C ASN A 106 -39.31 -36.35 -2.21
N PHE A 107 -39.62 -35.68 -3.32
CA PHE A 107 -39.26 -34.29 -3.51
C PHE A 107 -39.90 -33.37 -2.46
N GLU A 108 -41.21 -33.52 -2.19
CA GLU A 108 -41.92 -32.74 -1.17
C GLU A 108 -41.36 -32.98 0.23
N LEU A 109 -41.05 -34.24 0.56
CA LEU A 109 -40.49 -34.61 1.87
C LEU A 109 -39.09 -34.03 2.08
N LEU A 110 -38.18 -34.23 1.11
CA LEU A 110 -36.81 -33.74 1.20
C LEU A 110 -36.76 -32.20 1.21
N THR A 111 -37.57 -31.57 0.37
CA THR A 111 -37.69 -30.09 0.35
C THR A 111 -38.23 -29.58 1.68
N GLY A 112 -39.31 -30.18 2.20
CA GLY A 112 -39.90 -29.77 3.47
C GLY A 112 -38.92 -29.91 4.64
N ARG A 113 -38.14 -30.99 4.69
CA ARG A 113 -37.10 -31.20 5.70
C ARG A 113 -35.94 -30.24 5.59
N LEU A 114 -35.44 -30.00 4.39
CA LEU A 114 -34.38 -29.02 4.17
C LEU A 114 -34.85 -27.63 4.63
N LEU A 115 -36.05 -27.19 4.21
CA LEU A 115 -36.63 -25.93 4.68
C LEU A 115 -36.79 -25.91 6.21
N GLY A 116 -37.15 -27.02 6.83
CA GLY A 116 -37.25 -27.14 8.29
C GLY A 116 -35.92 -26.93 9.00
N VAL A 117 -34.82 -27.48 8.47
CA VAL A 117 -33.45 -27.21 8.95
C VAL A 117 -33.09 -25.75 8.68
N SER A 118 -33.19 -25.28 7.45
CA SER A 118 -32.81 -23.92 7.05
C SER A 118 -33.53 -22.85 7.87
N ILE A 119 -34.83 -22.99 8.11
CA ILE A 119 -35.61 -22.06 8.96
C ILE A 119 -35.17 -22.18 10.42
N SER A 120 -34.94 -23.40 10.93
CA SER A 120 -34.47 -23.59 12.31
C SER A 120 -33.11 -22.95 12.56
N VAL A 121 -32.21 -22.95 11.57
CA VAL A 121 -30.90 -22.27 11.63
C VAL A 121 -31.04 -20.77 11.39
N ALA A 122 -31.93 -20.34 10.49
CA ALA A 122 -32.14 -18.93 10.19
C ALA A 122 -32.75 -18.14 11.37
N ILE A 123 -33.66 -18.74 12.14
CA ILE A 123 -34.30 -18.06 13.29
C ILE A 123 -33.29 -17.49 14.30
N PRO A 124 -32.35 -18.27 14.88
CA PRO A 124 -31.38 -17.73 15.84
C PRO A 124 -30.44 -16.71 15.19
N MET A 125 -30.08 -16.89 13.92
CA MET A 125 -29.27 -15.93 13.16
C MET A 125 -30.01 -14.60 12.96
N LEU A 126 -31.28 -14.63 12.56
CA LEU A 126 -32.14 -13.45 12.42
C LEU A 126 -32.37 -12.77 13.76
N ALA A 127 -32.61 -13.54 14.82
CA ALA A 127 -32.74 -13.01 16.17
C ALA A 127 -31.47 -12.27 16.61
N PHE A 128 -30.28 -12.82 16.28
CA PHE A 128 -29.00 -12.17 16.53
C PHE A 128 -28.81 -10.89 15.71
N LEU A 129 -29.15 -10.90 14.42
CA LEU A 129 -29.09 -9.71 13.57
C LEU A 129 -30.03 -8.61 14.08
N VAL A 130 -31.26 -8.97 14.47
CA VAL A 130 -32.21 -8.03 15.07
C VAL A 130 -31.69 -7.55 16.43
N SER A 131 -31.07 -8.40 17.24
CA SER A 131 -30.53 -7.99 18.54
C SER A 131 -29.37 -7.02 18.41
N ILE A 132 -28.43 -7.22 17.48
CA ILE A 132 -27.34 -6.26 17.24
C ILE A 132 -27.87 -4.94 16.68
N MET A 133 -28.87 -4.97 15.79
CA MET A 133 -29.48 -3.74 15.26
C MET A 133 -30.24 -2.98 16.35
N THR A 134 -31.05 -3.69 17.14
CA THR A 134 -31.81 -3.12 18.25
C THR A 134 -30.86 -2.54 19.29
N TYR A 135 -29.79 -3.27 19.62
CA TYR A 135 -28.74 -2.80 20.52
C TYR A 135 -28.09 -1.51 20.00
N GLY A 136 -27.70 -1.48 18.72
CA GLY A 136 -27.11 -0.28 18.11
C GLY A 136 -28.07 0.92 18.07
N MET A 137 -29.36 0.71 17.80
CA MET A 137 -30.37 1.77 17.86
C MET A 137 -30.59 2.28 19.30
N ILE A 138 -30.67 1.38 20.27
CA ILE A 138 -30.75 1.74 21.70
C ILE A 138 -29.49 2.52 22.09
N ALA A 139 -28.32 2.07 21.63
CA ALA A 139 -27.07 2.74 21.93
C ALA A 139 -27.02 4.17 21.35
N ASP A 140 -27.47 4.38 20.12
CA ASP A 140 -27.52 5.72 19.52
C ASP A 140 -28.53 6.66 20.21
N VAL A 141 -29.72 6.14 20.55
CA VAL A 141 -30.78 6.92 21.23
C VAL A 141 -30.38 7.30 22.65
N PHE A 142 -29.85 6.36 23.43
CA PHE A 142 -29.44 6.59 24.81
C PHE A 142 -27.98 7.05 24.95
N SER A 143 -27.29 7.29 23.82
CA SER A 143 -25.87 7.64 23.77
C SER A 143 -25.00 6.67 24.59
N ILE A 144 -25.32 5.37 24.52
CA ILE A 144 -24.53 4.32 25.16
C ILE A 144 -23.19 4.22 24.44
N LYS A 145 -22.10 4.28 25.21
CA LYS A 145 -20.72 4.28 24.70
C LYS A 145 -20.38 3.07 23.82
N PHE A 146 -21.06 1.96 24.05
CA PHE A 146 -20.84 0.68 23.40
C PHE A 146 -21.96 0.41 22.39
N GLY A 147 -21.63 0.40 21.09
CA GLY A 147 -22.56 0.05 20.00
C GLY A 147 -22.97 1.22 19.11
N GLU A 148 -23.05 0.94 17.80
CA GLU A 148 -23.64 1.81 16.79
C GLU A 148 -24.63 0.98 15.95
N PRO A 149 -25.67 1.59 15.36
CA PRO A 149 -26.58 0.87 14.48
C PRO A 149 -25.83 0.38 13.23
N VAL A 150 -26.02 -0.90 12.90
CA VAL A 150 -25.53 -1.49 11.65
C VAL A 150 -26.29 -0.84 10.49
N GLU A 151 -25.60 -0.58 9.37
CA GLU A 151 -26.22 -0.04 8.16
C GLU A 151 -27.36 -0.97 7.70
N PHE A 152 -28.57 -0.42 7.61
CA PHE A 152 -29.80 -1.20 7.50
C PHE A 152 -29.88 -2.01 6.20
N TRP A 153 -29.51 -1.42 5.07
CA TRP A 153 -29.63 -2.07 3.77
C TRP A 153 -28.66 -3.25 3.62
N SER A 154 -27.50 -3.21 4.27
CA SER A 154 -26.55 -4.30 4.30
C SER A 154 -27.10 -5.52 5.03
N VAL A 155 -27.84 -5.31 6.13
CA VAL A 155 -28.53 -6.39 6.86
C VAL A 155 -29.67 -6.96 6.03
N VAL A 156 -30.49 -6.10 5.40
CA VAL A 156 -31.55 -6.53 4.49
C VAL A 156 -30.99 -7.36 3.33
N SER A 157 -29.92 -6.88 2.70
CA SER A 157 -29.24 -7.60 1.62
C SER A 157 -28.72 -8.95 2.08
N PHE A 158 -28.05 -9.00 3.22
CA PHE A 158 -27.54 -10.24 3.80
C PHE A 158 -28.67 -11.24 4.08
N VAL A 159 -29.77 -10.79 4.70
CA VAL A 159 -30.91 -11.66 5.04
C VAL A 159 -31.59 -12.24 3.81
N PHE A 160 -31.92 -11.40 2.82
CA PHE A 160 -32.74 -11.84 1.68
C PHE A 160 -31.91 -12.42 0.53
N LEU A 161 -30.68 -11.95 0.33
CA LEU A 161 -29.84 -12.38 -0.80
C LEU A 161 -28.78 -13.40 -0.40
N ASP A 162 -28.29 -13.41 0.84
CA ASP A 162 -27.20 -14.32 1.21
C ASP A 162 -27.68 -15.53 1.99
N ILE A 163 -28.46 -15.35 3.07
CA ILE A 163 -28.87 -16.46 3.95
C ILE A 163 -29.63 -17.53 3.16
N PHE A 164 -30.75 -17.14 2.53
CA PHE A 164 -31.67 -18.12 1.95
C PHE A 164 -31.07 -18.90 0.76
N PRO A 165 -30.46 -18.28 -0.26
CA PRO A 165 -29.90 -19.01 -1.40
C PRO A 165 -28.76 -19.94 -1.00
N ASN A 166 -27.86 -19.51 -0.10
CA ASN A 166 -26.72 -20.33 0.31
C ASN A 166 -27.16 -21.50 1.21
N PHE A 167 -28.14 -21.30 2.10
CA PHE A 167 -28.69 -22.37 2.93
C PHE A 167 -29.33 -23.47 2.09
N LEU A 168 -30.08 -23.09 1.05
CA LEU A 168 -30.63 -24.05 0.09
C LEU A 168 -29.52 -24.75 -0.69
N PHE A 169 -28.50 -24.02 -1.15
CA PHE A 169 -27.42 -24.59 -1.94
C PHE A 169 -26.62 -25.64 -1.16
N PHE A 170 -26.03 -25.26 -0.02
CA PHE A 170 -25.24 -26.20 0.77
C PHE A 170 -26.09 -27.33 1.37
N GLY A 171 -27.32 -27.03 1.79
CA GLY A 171 -28.22 -28.05 2.32
C GLY A 171 -28.65 -29.06 1.25
N SER A 172 -28.99 -28.61 0.04
CA SER A 172 -29.33 -29.51 -1.08
C SER A 172 -28.14 -30.37 -1.51
N LEU A 173 -26.91 -29.85 -1.45
CA LEU A 173 -25.70 -30.59 -1.73
C LEU A 173 -25.47 -31.74 -0.72
N VAL A 174 -25.69 -31.48 0.58
CA VAL A 174 -25.61 -32.55 1.62
C VAL A 174 -26.66 -33.61 1.38
N VAL A 175 -27.90 -33.20 1.11
CA VAL A 175 -29.01 -34.13 0.85
C VAL A 175 -28.68 -35.00 -0.37
N LEU A 176 -28.16 -34.42 -1.44
CA LEU A 176 -27.75 -35.13 -2.65
C LEU A 176 -26.66 -36.17 -2.36
N PHE A 177 -25.55 -35.77 -1.74
CA PHE A 177 -24.44 -36.69 -1.44
C PHE A 177 -24.84 -37.79 -0.46
N SER A 178 -25.70 -37.48 0.51
CA SER A 178 -26.23 -38.47 1.45
C SER A 178 -27.05 -39.55 0.74
N MET A 179 -27.80 -39.18 -0.31
CA MET A 179 -28.56 -40.14 -1.12
C MET A 179 -27.69 -40.90 -2.12
N LEU A 180 -26.64 -40.27 -2.65
CA LEU A 180 -25.83 -40.82 -3.74
C LEU A 180 -24.80 -41.85 -3.25
N PHE A 181 -24.05 -41.54 -2.19
CA PHE A 181 -22.91 -42.37 -1.78
C PHE A 181 -23.26 -43.48 -0.80
N LYS A 182 -24.44 -43.45 -0.18
CA LYS A 182 -24.87 -44.38 0.89
C LYS A 182 -23.89 -44.49 2.09
N SER A 183 -22.79 -43.74 2.06
CA SER A 183 -21.78 -43.60 3.11
C SER A 183 -21.88 -42.20 3.70
N ARG A 184 -22.18 -42.17 4.99
CA ARG A 184 -22.39 -40.94 5.75
C ARG A 184 -21.10 -40.12 5.85
N LEU A 185 -20.03 -40.76 6.30
CA LEU A 185 -18.75 -40.09 6.50
C LEU A 185 -18.25 -39.46 5.19
N LEU A 186 -18.42 -40.16 4.06
CA LEU A 186 -18.02 -39.65 2.75
C LEU A 186 -18.85 -38.42 2.35
N ALA A 187 -20.17 -38.43 2.52
CA ALA A 187 -21.03 -37.30 2.19
C ALA A 187 -20.69 -36.05 3.03
N LEU A 188 -20.40 -36.23 4.33
CA LEU A 188 -19.98 -35.15 5.22
C LEU A 188 -18.61 -34.57 4.81
N ILE A 189 -17.62 -35.43 4.56
CA ILE A 189 -16.29 -35.00 4.12
C ILE A 189 -16.40 -34.23 2.80
N LEU A 190 -17.10 -34.76 1.80
CA LEU A 190 -17.22 -34.13 0.49
C LEU A 190 -17.93 -32.76 0.56
N THR A 191 -18.97 -32.63 1.38
CA THR A 191 -19.67 -31.34 1.53
C THR A 191 -18.86 -30.33 2.33
N LEU A 192 -18.15 -30.76 3.38
CA LEU A 192 -17.25 -29.89 4.14
C LEU A 192 -16.06 -29.44 3.27
N SER A 193 -15.46 -30.35 2.50
CA SER A 193 -14.44 -30.03 1.51
C SER A 193 -14.96 -29.06 0.44
N GLY A 194 -16.20 -29.25 -0.03
CA GLY A 194 -16.86 -28.33 -0.95
C GLY A 194 -17.05 -26.92 -0.37
N LEU A 195 -17.51 -26.82 0.89
CA LEU A 195 -17.64 -25.54 1.60
C LEU A 195 -16.28 -24.85 1.71
N ILE A 196 -15.24 -25.57 2.17
CA ILE A 196 -13.88 -25.04 2.27
C ILE A 196 -13.36 -24.61 0.90
N ALA A 197 -13.59 -25.41 -0.15
CA ALA A 197 -13.17 -25.10 -1.51
C ALA A 197 -13.84 -23.83 -2.04
N VAL A 198 -15.13 -23.61 -1.78
CA VAL A 198 -15.83 -22.38 -2.19
C VAL A 198 -15.22 -21.15 -1.51
N PHE A 199 -14.97 -21.19 -0.21
CA PHE A 199 -14.33 -20.08 0.50
C PHE A 199 -12.87 -19.87 0.07
N TRP A 200 -12.15 -20.95 -0.24
CA TRP A 200 -10.78 -20.91 -0.76
C TRP A 200 -10.72 -20.33 -2.17
N ILE A 201 -11.62 -20.72 -3.07
CA ILE A 201 -11.74 -20.15 -4.42
C ILE A 201 -12.04 -18.65 -4.30
N ASN A 202 -13.03 -18.27 -3.48
CA ASN A 202 -13.38 -16.86 -3.28
C ASN A 202 -12.22 -16.01 -2.76
N SER A 203 -11.32 -16.58 -1.93
CA SER A 203 -10.14 -15.85 -1.46
C SER A 203 -9.04 -15.72 -2.51
N ARG A 204 -9.08 -16.49 -3.62
CA ARG A 204 -8.07 -16.51 -4.68
C ARG A 204 -8.50 -15.89 -5.99
N LEU A 205 -9.77 -15.59 -6.15
CA LEU A 205 -10.28 -14.97 -7.37
C LEU A 205 -9.77 -13.54 -7.54
N PRO A 206 -9.31 -13.17 -8.74
CA PRO A 206 -9.10 -11.77 -9.10
C PRO A 206 -10.38 -10.95 -8.91
N LEU A 207 -10.24 -9.66 -8.58
CA LEU A 207 -11.37 -8.76 -8.33
C LEU A 207 -12.39 -8.76 -9.48
N HIS A 208 -11.90 -8.75 -10.72
CA HIS A 208 -12.74 -8.70 -11.92
C HIS A 208 -13.55 -10.00 -12.17
N LEU A 209 -13.13 -11.14 -11.62
CA LEU A 209 -13.87 -12.42 -11.70
C LEU A 209 -14.69 -12.72 -10.44
N SER A 210 -14.67 -11.83 -9.46
CA SER A 210 -15.29 -12.12 -8.18
C SER A 210 -16.83 -12.07 -8.25
N LYS A 211 -17.42 -11.13 -9.01
CA LYS A 211 -18.89 -10.92 -9.06
C LYS A 211 -19.70 -12.20 -9.43
N PRO A 212 -19.30 -13.05 -10.40
CA PRO A 212 -20.05 -14.25 -10.75
C PRO A 212 -20.00 -15.41 -9.75
N ILE A 213 -18.96 -15.53 -8.91
CA ILE A 213 -18.76 -16.68 -7.99
C ILE A 213 -19.10 -16.34 -6.53
N GLN A 214 -19.15 -15.05 -6.18
CA GLN A 214 -19.27 -14.63 -4.79
C GLN A 214 -20.56 -15.11 -4.09
N THR A 215 -20.38 -15.79 -2.95
CA THR A 215 -21.47 -16.31 -2.10
C THR A 215 -22.04 -15.29 -1.12
N VAL A 216 -21.40 -14.13 -0.97
CA VAL A 216 -21.73 -13.12 0.04
C VAL A 216 -21.85 -11.76 -0.65
N THR A 217 -22.95 -11.04 -0.44
CA THR A 217 -23.24 -9.76 -1.10
C THR A 217 -22.32 -8.65 -0.58
N GLY A 218 -22.01 -8.65 0.72
CA GLY A 218 -21.08 -7.69 1.34
C GLY A 218 -19.65 -7.75 0.79
N ASN A 219 -19.32 -8.79 0.03
CA ASN A 219 -18.05 -8.88 -0.68
C ASN A 219 -18.07 -8.21 -2.07
N VAL A 220 -19.24 -7.96 -2.66
CA VAL A 220 -19.43 -7.21 -3.92
C VAL A 220 -19.83 -5.76 -3.64
N LEU A 221 -20.70 -5.56 -2.65
CA LEU A 221 -21.27 -4.27 -2.28
C LEU A 221 -20.73 -3.88 -0.90
N PHE A 222 -19.83 -2.90 -0.87
CA PHE A 222 -19.40 -2.32 0.39
C PHE A 222 -20.55 -1.45 0.95
N PRO A 223 -20.96 -1.63 2.22
CA PRO A 223 -22.03 -0.83 2.83
C PRO A 223 -21.69 0.66 2.83
N THR A 224 -22.67 1.49 2.47
CA THR A 224 -22.55 2.95 2.35
C THR A 224 -23.89 3.60 2.64
N GLU A 225 -23.87 4.77 3.25
CA GLU A 225 -25.09 5.51 3.60
C GLU A 225 -25.42 6.58 2.58
N LEU A 226 -24.41 7.03 1.83
CA LEU A 226 -24.55 8.00 0.75
C LEU A 226 -25.12 7.38 -0.53
N THR A 227 -24.75 6.13 -0.83
CA THR A 227 -25.24 5.39 -2.00
C THR A 227 -25.72 3.97 -1.66
N PRO A 228 -26.74 3.83 -0.78
CA PRO A 228 -27.19 2.51 -0.33
C PRO A 228 -27.75 1.69 -1.49
N GLU A 229 -27.23 0.49 -1.69
CA GLU A 229 -27.69 -0.47 -2.68
C GLU A 229 -27.97 -1.83 -2.02
N ILE A 230 -29.13 -2.42 -2.37
CA ILE A 230 -29.51 -3.75 -1.86
C ILE A 230 -28.89 -4.86 -2.72
N PHE A 231 -28.87 -4.66 -4.04
CA PHE A 231 -28.36 -5.64 -4.98
C PHE A 231 -27.84 -4.97 -6.23
N THR A 232 -26.89 -5.65 -6.88
CA THR A 232 -26.56 -5.41 -8.28
C THR A 232 -27.26 -6.47 -9.13
N PRO A 233 -27.49 -6.23 -10.44
CA PRO A 233 -28.01 -7.26 -11.33
C PRO A 233 -27.18 -8.56 -11.26
N ALA A 234 -25.85 -8.45 -11.16
CA ALA A 234 -24.96 -9.59 -11.05
C ALA A 234 -25.21 -10.41 -9.77
N THR A 235 -25.32 -9.76 -8.61
CA THR A 235 -25.58 -10.49 -7.35
C THR A 235 -26.95 -11.18 -7.40
N LEU A 236 -27.98 -10.49 -7.92
CA LEU A 236 -29.32 -11.08 -8.06
C LEU A 236 -29.32 -12.31 -8.97
N PHE A 237 -28.71 -12.24 -10.16
CA PHE A 237 -28.63 -13.39 -11.08
C PHE A 237 -27.83 -14.56 -10.50
N ASN A 238 -26.74 -14.29 -9.77
CA ASN A 238 -26.02 -15.33 -9.06
C ASN A 238 -26.93 -16.04 -8.04
N ARG A 239 -27.72 -15.30 -7.24
CA ARG A 239 -28.64 -15.91 -6.27
C ARG A 239 -29.73 -16.73 -6.93
N ILE A 240 -30.28 -16.26 -8.05
CA ILE A 240 -31.24 -17.01 -8.86
C ILE A 240 -30.61 -18.32 -9.36
N ALA A 241 -29.35 -18.27 -9.82
CA ALA A 241 -28.62 -19.46 -10.26
C ALA A 241 -28.41 -20.46 -9.12
N LEU A 242 -27.99 -20.00 -7.93
CA LEU A 242 -27.82 -20.87 -6.75
C LEU A 242 -29.12 -21.57 -6.35
N ILE A 243 -30.24 -20.84 -6.35
CA ILE A 243 -31.56 -21.41 -6.06
C ILE A 243 -31.93 -22.46 -7.13
N ALA A 244 -31.74 -22.16 -8.42
CA ALA A 244 -32.02 -23.09 -9.50
C ALA A 244 -31.18 -24.38 -9.40
N MET A 245 -29.88 -24.24 -9.08
CA MET A 245 -28.99 -25.37 -8.82
C MET A 245 -29.46 -26.19 -7.61
N SER A 246 -29.93 -25.53 -6.55
CA SER A 246 -30.45 -26.21 -5.37
C SER A 246 -31.70 -27.03 -5.67
N ILE A 247 -32.62 -26.48 -6.46
CA ILE A 247 -33.80 -27.21 -6.95
C ILE A 247 -33.34 -28.42 -7.77
N GLY A 248 -32.36 -28.24 -8.66
CA GLY A 248 -31.77 -29.32 -9.45
C GLY A 248 -31.22 -30.46 -8.59
N MET A 249 -30.39 -30.12 -7.61
CA MET A 249 -29.79 -31.07 -6.66
C MET A 249 -30.85 -31.81 -5.83
N LEU A 250 -31.90 -31.13 -5.37
CA LEU A 250 -33.01 -31.75 -4.63
C LEU A 250 -33.82 -32.73 -5.49
N GLN A 251 -34.05 -32.40 -6.75
CA GLN A 251 -34.74 -33.29 -7.69
C GLN A 251 -33.90 -34.54 -7.99
N TRP A 252 -32.58 -34.38 -8.16
CA TRP A 252 -31.66 -35.53 -8.24
C TRP A 252 -31.69 -36.37 -6.96
N ALA A 253 -31.58 -35.75 -5.80
CA ALA A 253 -31.64 -36.45 -4.51
C ALA A 253 -32.96 -37.25 -4.37
N SER A 254 -34.09 -36.68 -4.79
CA SER A 254 -35.39 -37.36 -4.77
C SER A 254 -35.46 -38.58 -5.69
N SER A 255 -34.65 -38.59 -6.76
CA SER A 255 -34.52 -39.68 -7.71
C SER A 255 -33.63 -40.82 -7.20
N PHE A 256 -32.72 -40.53 -6.26
CA PHE A 256 -31.85 -41.51 -5.61
C PHE A 256 -32.39 -42.00 -4.25
N ALA A 257 -33.45 -41.36 -3.73
CA ALA A 257 -34.10 -41.77 -2.50
C ALA A 257 -34.66 -43.21 -2.60
N THR A 258 -34.65 -43.90 -1.46
CA THR A 258 -34.98 -45.34 -1.35
C THR A 258 -36.41 -45.70 -1.75
N ARG A 259 -37.37 -44.76 -1.67
CA ARG A 259 -38.76 -44.97 -2.08
C ARG A 259 -38.87 -44.89 -3.61
N VAL A 260 -39.09 -46.03 -4.25
CA VAL A 260 -39.31 -46.12 -5.71
C VAL A 260 -40.62 -45.41 -6.06
N THR A 261 -40.53 -44.39 -6.91
CA THR A 261 -41.69 -43.68 -7.49
C THR A 261 -41.64 -43.80 -9.01
N PRO A 262 -42.79 -44.00 -9.70
CA PRO A 262 -42.84 -44.15 -11.16
C PRO A 262 -42.37 -42.88 -11.91
N THR A 263 -42.23 -41.75 -11.20
CA THR A 263 -41.81 -40.46 -11.75
C THR A 263 -40.30 -40.22 -11.70
N ARG A 264 -39.47 -41.22 -11.37
CA ARG A 264 -38.01 -41.08 -11.20
C ARG A 264 -37.32 -40.41 -12.38
N PHE A 265 -37.62 -40.83 -13.61
CA PHE A 265 -37.03 -40.23 -14.82
C PHE A 265 -37.43 -38.76 -14.98
N ARG A 266 -38.68 -38.41 -14.67
CA ARG A 266 -39.16 -37.03 -14.71
C ARG A 266 -38.41 -36.13 -13.72
N HIS A 267 -38.15 -36.61 -12.51
CA HIS A 267 -37.37 -35.87 -11.51
C HIS A 267 -35.91 -35.68 -11.94
N LEU A 268 -35.29 -36.69 -12.57
CA LEU A 268 -33.96 -36.55 -13.16
C LEU A 268 -33.93 -35.48 -14.26
N VAL A 269 -34.87 -35.51 -15.20
CA VAL A 269 -34.94 -34.54 -16.30
C VAL A 269 -35.17 -33.11 -15.79
N ILE A 270 -36.15 -32.91 -14.90
CA ILE A 270 -36.42 -31.59 -14.30
C ILE A 270 -35.22 -31.11 -13.49
N GLY A 271 -34.58 -32.02 -12.74
CA GLY A 271 -33.39 -31.71 -11.96
C GLY A 271 -32.23 -31.24 -12.83
N SER A 272 -31.96 -31.96 -13.93
CA SER A 272 -30.92 -31.61 -14.89
C SER A 272 -31.22 -30.27 -15.57
N LEU A 273 -32.45 -30.02 -16.01
CA LEU A 273 -32.84 -28.74 -16.62
C LEU A 273 -32.63 -27.56 -15.66
N ALA A 274 -33.06 -27.70 -14.39
CA ALA A 274 -32.90 -26.64 -13.39
C ALA A 274 -31.42 -26.38 -13.05
N PHE A 275 -30.63 -27.46 -12.90
CA PHE A 275 -29.19 -27.33 -12.65
C PHE A 275 -28.45 -26.72 -13.83
N CYS A 276 -28.74 -27.16 -15.05
CA CYS A 276 -28.19 -26.59 -16.28
C CYS A 276 -28.58 -25.12 -16.44
N PHE A 277 -29.81 -24.73 -16.11
CA PHE A 277 -30.21 -23.32 -16.11
C PHE A 277 -29.34 -22.48 -15.19
N GLY A 278 -29.10 -22.94 -13.96
CA GLY A 278 -28.19 -22.24 -13.03
C GLY A 278 -26.76 -22.12 -13.58
N LEU A 279 -26.22 -23.19 -14.18
CA LEU A 279 -24.91 -23.14 -14.84
C LEU A 279 -24.88 -22.18 -16.04
N ILE A 280 -25.94 -22.13 -16.85
CA ILE A 280 -26.05 -21.20 -17.98
C ILE A 280 -26.09 -19.76 -17.49
N VAL A 281 -26.82 -19.45 -16.41
CA VAL A 281 -26.84 -18.10 -15.83
C VAL A 281 -25.45 -17.70 -15.35
N ILE A 282 -24.76 -18.55 -14.59
CA ILE A 282 -23.39 -18.29 -14.14
C ILE A 282 -22.44 -18.14 -15.34
N GLY A 283 -22.51 -19.03 -16.32
CA GLY A 283 -21.71 -18.97 -17.55
C GLY A 283 -21.98 -17.71 -18.37
N THR A 284 -23.22 -17.25 -18.44
CA THR A 284 -23.60 -15.98 -19.10
C THR A 284 -23.01 -14.80 -18.34
N MET A 285 -23.02 -14.81 -17.01
CA MET A 285 -22.38 -13.76 -16.21
C MET A 285 -20.87 -13.71 -16.47
N PHE A 286 -20.20 -14.86 -16.56
CA PHE A 286 -18.81 -14.92 -16.99
C PHE A 286 -18.60 -14.37 -18.40
N GLY A 287 -19.48 -14.73 -19.34
CA GLY A 287 -19.45 -14.20 -20.70
C GLY A 287 -19.61 -12.68 -20.74
N VAL A 288 -20.56 -12.11 -20.00
CA VAL A 288 -20.77 -10.66 -19.89
C VAL A 288 -19.54 -9.97 -19.28
N GLN A 289 -18.98 -10.54 -18.21
CA GLN A 289 -17.77 -9.99 -17.58
C GLN A 289 -16.56 -10.07 -18.53
N ALA A 290 -16.42 -11.16 -19.28
CA ALA A 290 -15.37 -11.32 -20.28
C ALA A 290 -15.54 -10.32 -21.43
N LEU A 291 -16.76 -10.09 -21.92
CA LEU A 291 -17.05 -9.07 -22.93
C LEU A 291 -16.70 -7.66 -22.43
N GLN A 292 -17.07 -7.32 -21.20
CA GLN A 292 -16.72 -6.03 -20.59
C GLN A 292 -15.20 -5.87 -20.41
N ASN A 293 -14.50 -6.93 -20.02
CA ASN A 293 -13.05 -6.90 -19.91
C ASN A 293 -12.39 -6.76 -21.29
N ASN A 294 -12.88 -7.48 -22.30
CA ASN A 294 -12.41 -7.33 -23.68
C ASN A 294 -12.64 -5.92 -24.22
N GLN A 295 -13.75 -5.28 -23.85
CA GLN A 295 -14.01 -3.88 -24.20
C GLN A 295 -12.98 -2.94 -23.57
N ILE A 296 -12.66 -3.11 -22.29
CA ILE A 296 -11.60 -2.33 -21.63
C ILE A 296 -10.24 -2.58 -22.28
N GLN A 297 -9.90 -3.83 -22.59
CA GLN A 297 -8.64 -4.16 -23.26
C GLN A 297 -8.56 -3.53 -24.65
N ARG A 298 -9.67 -3.43 -25.39
CA ARG A 298 -9.73 -2.69 -26.66
C ARG A 298 -9.52 -1.19 -26.47
N TRP A 299 -10.05 -0.61 -25.39
CA TRP A 299 -9.78 0.79 -25.05
C TRP A 299 -8.27 0.98 -24.81
N VAL A 300 -7.67 0.17 -23.93
CA VAL A 300 -6.22 0.19 -23.66
C VAL A 300 -5.42 0.09 -24.95
N GLN A 301 -5.68 -0.95 -25.75
CA GLN A 301 -5.01 -1.18 -27.03
C GLN A 301 -5.14 0.01 -27.99
N THR A 302 -6.36 0.55 -28.16
CA THR A 302 -6.58 1.69 -29.06
C THR A 302 -5.81 2.93 -28.60
N HIS A 303 -5.78 3.19 -27.29
CA HIS A 303 -5.06 4.33 -26.74
C HIS A 303 -3.54 4.15 -26.82
N ASP A 304 -3.02 2.94 -26.56
CA ASP A 304 -1.59 2.65 -26.68
C ASP A 304 -1.08 2.73 -28.13
N GLU A 305 -1.85 2.19 -29.09
CA GLU A 305 -1.51 2.26 -30.53
C GLU A 305 -1.47 3.69 -31.08
N HIS A 306 -2.21 4.62 -30.46
CA HIS A 306 -2.29 6.03 -30.85
C HIS A 306 -1.53 6.95 -29.89
N PHE A 307 -0.70 6.39 -28.99
CA PHE A 307 0.15 7.19 -28.12
C PHE A 307 1.22 7.89 -28.96
N ASN A 308 0.96 9.16 -29.29
CA ASN A 308 1.88 10.03 -30.01
C ASN A 308 1.85 11.44 -29.38
N PRO A 309 2.84 11.79 -28.52
CA PRO A 309 2.88 13.10 -27.87
C PRO A 309 2.83 14.30 -28.82
N SER A 310 3.33 14.16 -30.05
CA SER A 310 3.26 15.16 -31.11
C SER A 310 1.83 15.55 -31.50
N ALA A 311 0.88 14.64 -31.32
CA ALA A 311 -0.53 14.83 -31.65
C ALA A 311 -1.36 15.40 -30.48
N PHE A 312 -0.72 15.72 -29.35
CA PHE A 312 -1.40 16.15 -28.13
C PHE A 312 -1.45 17.69 -28.09
N PRO A 313 -2.64 18.30 -28.05
CA PRO A 313 -2.77 19.75 -27.89
C PRO A 313 -2.46 20.18 -26.45
N ASN A 314 -2.04 21.42 -26.23
CA ASN A 314 -2.03 22.01 -24.87
C ASN A 314 -3.34 22.77 -24.64
N VAL A 315 -3.99 22.54 -23.50
CA VAL A 315 -5.23 23.23 -23.12
C VAL A 315 -4.93 24.41 -22.19
N HIS A 316 -5.45 25.60 -22.49
CA HIS A 316 -5.18 26.85 -21.74
C HIS A 316 -6.39 27.38 -20.95
N GLU A 317 -7.60 27.22 -21.48
CA GLU A 317 -8.85 27.61 -20.81
C GLU A 317 -9.96 26.60 -21.13
N ILE A 318 -10.81 26.32 -20.15
CA ILE A 318 -12.06 25.57 -20.33
C ILE A 318 -13.22 26.43 -19.82
N ARG A 319 -14.17 26.76 -20.68
CA ARG A 319 -15.38 27.52 -20.33
C ARG A 319 -16.66 26.89 -20.85
N GLY A 320 -17.79 27.11 -20.18
CA GLY A 320 -19.10 26.66 -20.66
C GLY A 320 -20.06 26.19 -19.58
N SER A 321 -20.89 25.18 -19.88
CA SER A 321 -21.91 24.68 -18.97
C SER A 321 -21.97 23.16 -18.88
N VAL A 322 -22.33 22.67 -17.69
CA VAL A 322 -22.46 21.25 -17.37
C VAL A 322 -23.81 21.00 -16.71
N VAL A 323 -24.63 20.12 -17.28
CA VAL A 323 -25.93 19.75 -16.73
C VAL A 323 -25.90 18.33 -16.20
N ILE A 324 -26.00 18.19 -14.88
CA ILE A 324 -25.98 16.89 -14.20
C ILE A 324 -27.41 16.42 -13.97
N LYS A 325 -27.80 15.29 -14.57
CA LYS A 325 -29.04 14.56 -14.25
C LYS A 325 -28.66 13.27 -13.53
N PRO A 326 -28.64 13.25 -12.17
CA PRO A 326 -28.11 12.15 -11.38
C PRO A 326 -28.68 10.79 -11.79
N GLY A 327 -27.79 9.81 -11.98
CA GLY A 327 -28.16 8.46 -12.39
C GLY A 327 -28.83 8.34 -13.76
N ARG A 328 -28.88 9.39 -14.59
CA ARG A 328 -29.50 9.36 -15.92
C ARG A 328 -28.57 9.81 -17.04
N ALA A 329 -28.14 11.07 -17.02
CA ALA A 329 -27.31 11.63 -18.09
C ALA A 329 -26.49 12.83 -17.60
N LEU A 330 -25.33 13.02 -18.20
CA LEU A 330 -24.48 14.19 -18.11
C LEU A 330 -24.48 14.88 -19.47
N THR A 331 -24.65 16.19 -19.50
CA THR A 331 -24.57 16.99 -20.74
C THR A 331 -23.51 18.06 -20.54
N ILE A 332 -22.59 18.14 -21.48
CA ILE A 332 -21.51 19.13 -21.50
C ILE A 332 -21.67 20.01 -22.74
N ASP A 333 -21.55 21.32 -22.55
CA ASP A 333 -21.44 22.32 -23.61
C ASP A 333 -20.23 23.18 -23.27
N LEU A 334 -19.06 22.80 -23.81
CA LEU A 334 -17.76 23.34 -23.44
C LEU A 334 -17.06 23.98 -24.63
N LYS A 335 -16.28 25.01 -24.34
CA LYS A 335 -15.34 25.67 -25.23
C LYS A 335 -13.95 25.55 -24.59
N LEU A 336 -12.99 25.05 -25.34
CA LEU A 336 -11.61 24.87 -24.90
C LEU A 336 -10.69 25.71 -25.77
N ASP A 337 -9.84 26.53 -25.16
CA ASP A 337 -8.80 27.22 -25.91
C ASP A 337 -7.55 26.32 -25.93
N VAL A 338 -7.14 25.91 -27.12
CA VAL A 338 -6.09 24.91 -27.33
C VAL A 338 -5.02 25.39 -28.29
N SER A 339 -3.76 25.11 -27.96
CA SER A 339 -2.63 25.33 -28.86
C SER A 339 -2.07 24.01 -29.36
N VAL A 340 -1.75 23.94 -30.64
CA VAL A 340 -1.18 22.78 -31.31
C VAL A 340 0.17 23.17 -31.90
N ASP A 341 1.17 22.31 -31.80
CA ASP A 341 2.44 22.51 -32.51
C ASP A 341 2.26 22.12 -33.99
N VAL A 342 1.92 23.10 -34.81
CA VAL A 342 1.63 22.91 -36.25
C VAL A 342 2.89 22.53 -37.04
N THR A 343 4.09 22.63 -36.45
CA THR A 343 5.34 22.26 -37.12
C THR A 343 5.54 20.76 -37.24
N GLN A 344 4.79 19.96 -36.47
CA GLN A 344 4.86 18.52 -36.48
C GLN A 344 3.77 17.97 -37.41
N ASP A 345 4.19 17.17 -38.40
CA ASP A 345 3.30 16.57 -39.39
C ASP A 345 2.52 15.40 -38.77
N VAL A 346 1.28 15.65 -38.34
CA VAL A 346 0.41 14.66 -37.70
C VAL A 346 -0.97 14.63 -38.37
N ASP A 347 -1.47 13.45 -38.69
CA ASP A 347 -2.78 13.34 -39.37
C ASP A 347 -3.94 13.87 -38.52
N PHE A 348 -3.87 13.67 -37.19
CA PHE A 348 -4.94 13.99 -36.25
C PHE A 348 -4.41 14.57 -34.94
N ILE A 349 -5.16 15.51 -34.38
CA ILE A 349 -5.08 15.97 -33.00
C ILE A 349 -5.99 15.11 -32.12
N LEU A 350 -5.45 14.68 -30.99
CA LEU A 350 -6.06 13.66 -30.14
C LEU A 350 -6.61 14.23 -28.84
N PHE A 351 -7.85 13.86 -28.52
CA PHE A 351 -8.47 14.09 -27.22
C PHE A 351 -9.06 12.80 -26.67
N SER A 352 -9.05 12.62 -25.35
CA SER A 352 -9.77 11.56 -24.67
C SER A 352 -11.08 12.09 -24.08
N LEU A 353 -12.16 11.35 -24.28
CA LEU A 353 -13.50 11.68 -23.81
C LEU A 353 -14.26 10.39 -23.51
N ASN A 354 -15.11 10.36 -22.48
CA ASN A 354 -15.81 9.15 -22.07
C ASN A 354 -16.58 8.48 -23.26
N PRO A 355 -16.37 7.19 -23.52
CA PRO A 355 -16.85 6.52 -24.74
C PRO A 355 -18.38 6.45 -24.86
N ASP A 356 -19.11 6.57 -23.74
CA ASP A 356 -20.57 6.48 -23.72
C ASP A 356 -21.26 7.83 -24.01
N TYR A 357 -20.50 8.84 -24.45
CA TYR A 357 -21.03 10.10 -24.93
C TYR A 357 -21.43 10.08 -26.41
N LYS A 358 -22.51 10.81 -26.71
CA LYS A 358 -22.88 11.17 -28.07
C LYS A 358 -22.53 12.64 -28.34
N ILE A 359 -21.51 12.86 -29.16
CA ILE A 359 -21.12 14.19 -29.63
C ILE A 359 -22.14 14.66 -30.65
N SER A 360 -22.82 15.78 -30.37
CA SER A 360 -23.85 16.34 -31.26
C SER A 360 -23.40 17.60 -32.00
N ARG A 361 -22.45 18.35 -31.43
CA ARG A 361 -21.80 19.50 -32.05
C ARG A 361 -20.30 19.44 -31.74
N LEU A 362 -19.49 19.66 -32.77
CA LEU A 362 -18.04 19.79 -32.69
C LEU A 362 -17.62 20.87 -33.70
N ALA A 363 -16.90 21.88 -33.24
CA ALA A 363 -16.37 22.94 -34.10
C ALA A 363 -14.98 23.38 -33.61
N VAL A 364 -14.11 23.79 -34.53
CA VAL A 364 -12.78 24.33 -34.24
C VAL A 364 -12.66 25.68 -34.95
N ALA A 365 -12.28 26.73 -34.22
CA ALA A 365 -12.19 28.10 -34.75
C ALA A 365 -13.48 28.57 -35.47
N GLY A 366 -14.64 28.11 -34.99
CA GLY A 366 -15.95 28.38 -35.60
C GLY A 366 -16.30 27.52 -36.83
N GLU A 367 -15.34 26.75 -37.36
CA GLU A 367 -15.58 25.79 -38.44
C GLU A 367 -16.12 24.47 -37.89
N ARG A 368 -17.22 23.98 -38.47
CA ARG A 368 -17.85 22.72 -38.02
C ARG A 368 -17.04 21.52 -38.52
N VAL A 369 -16.57 20.70 -37.58
CA VAL A 369 -15.88 19.44 -37.89
C VAL A 369 -16.91 18.38 -38.30
N THR A 370 -16.70 17.73 -39.45
CA THR A 370 -17.64 16.73 -40.00
C THR A 370 -17.02 15.34 -40.22
N ASP A 371 -15.70 15.27 -40.28
CA ASP A 371 -14.89 14.08 -40.55
C ASP A 371 -14.10 13.60 -39.31
N GLN A 372 -14.56 13.98 -38.11
CA GLN A 372 -14.01 13.47 -36.86
C GLN A 372 -14.22 11.96 -36.70
N LYS A 373 -13.28 11.29 -36.03
CA LYS A 373 -13.43 9.89 -35.61
C LYS A 373 -13.50 9.83 -34.09
N PHE A 374 -14.57 9.25 -33.55
CA PHE A 374 -14.72 9.03 -32.11
C PHE A 374 -15.04 7.57 -31.83
N GLU A 375 -14.03 6.83 -31.37
CA GLU A 375 -14.13 5.41 -31.08
C GLU A 375 -13.34 5.09 -29.82
N HIS A 376 -13.86 4.17 -29.01
CA HIS A 376 -13.16 3.68 -27.80
C HIS A 376 -12.75 4.77 -26.79
N GLY A 377 -13.38 5.95 -26.84
CA GLY A 377 -13.07 7.08 -25.96
C GLY A 377 -11.94 7.98 -26.47
N LEU A 378 -11.47 7.76 -27.69
CA LEU A 378 -10.48 8.58 -28.37
C LEU A 378 -11.15 9.39 -29.49
N LEU A 379 -11.11 10.72 -29.36
CA LEU A 379 -11.59 11.69 -30.35
C LEU A 379 -10.40 12.16 -31.20
N LYS A 380 -10.47 11.90 -32.51
CA LYS A 380 -9.48 12.29 -33.49
C LYS A 380 -10.04 13.38 -34.38
N ILE A 381 -9.40 14.54 -34.37
CA ILE A 381 -9.78 15.70 -35.18
C ILE A 381 -8.64 15.96 -36.17
N PRO A 382 -8.89 16.04 -37.48
CA PRO A 382 -7.84 16.31 -38.47
C PRO A 382 -7.05 17.58 -38.15
N GLN A 383 -5.72 17.56 -38.33
CA GLN A 383 -4.85 18.71 -37.98
C GLN A 383 -5.21 19.99 -38.75
N HIS A 384 -5.72 19.89 -39.98
CA HIS A 384 -6.04 21.04 -40.84
C HIS A 384 -7.13 21.98 -40.29
N TYR A 385 -7.87 21.59 -39.25
CA TYR A 385 -8.79 22.51 -38.55
C TYR A 385 -8.06 23.45 -37.58
N PHE A 386 -6.81 23.15 -37.20
CA PHE A 386 -6.00 23.92 -36.26
C PHE A 386 -5.00 24.80 -37.01
N ASN A 387 -5.48 25.96 -37.48
CA ASN A 387 -4.73 26.84 -38.39
C ASN A 387 -4.08 28.06 -37.71
N SER A 388 -4.27 28.23 -36.39
CA SER A 388 -3.65 29.28 -35.59
C SER A 388 -2.90 28.71 -34.39
N ASP A 389 -2.04 29.52 -33.77
CA ASP A 389 -1.32 29.16 -32.54
C ASP A 389 -2.28 28.83 -31.38
N LEU A 390 -3.45 29.49 -31.35
CA LEU A 390 -4.52 29.27 -30.39
C LEU A 390 -5.85 29.10 -31.14
N ASN A 391 -6.56 28.00 -30.88
CA ASN A 391 -7.83 27.66 -31.52
C ASN A 391 -8.90 27.41 -30.45
N GLU A 392 -10.12 27.86 -30.69
CA GLU A 392 -11.27 27.53 -29.83
C GLU A 392 -11.91 26.22 -30.33
N LEU A 393 -11.91 25.18 -29.48
CA LEU A 393 -12.64 23.93 -29.69
C LEU A 393 -13.98 23.98 -28.98
N GLU A 394 -15.08 23.97 -29.72
CA GLU A 394 -16.43 23.84 -29.19
C GLU A 394 -16.89 22.38 -29.21
N ILE A 395 -17.41 21.89 -28.09
CA ILE A 395 -17.97 20.54 -27.99
C ILE A 395 -19.27 20.51 -27.20
N PHE A 396 -20.28 19.89 -27.81
CA PHE A 396 -21.53 19.52 -27.14
C PHE A 396 -21.68 18.00 -27.15
N ALA A 397 -21.74 17.40 -25.96
CA ALA A 397 -21.92 15.97 -25.80
C ALA A 397 -22.90 15.63 -24.69
N THR A 398 -23.64 14.53 -24.86
CA THR A 398 -24.60 14.04 -23.86
C THR A 398 -24.55 12.51 -23.77
N GLY A 399 -24.69 11.97 -22.57
CA GLY A 399 -24.58 10.53 -22.34
C GLY A 399 -24.52 10.18 -20.85
N ARG A 400 -24.51 8.90 -20.52
CA ARG A 400 -24.26 8.42 -19.15
C ARG A 400 -22.78 8.04 -19.07
N PRO A 401 -21.94 8.75 -18.31
CA PRO A 401 -20.52 8.44 -18.25
C PRO A 401 -20.27 7.00 -17.76
N ASN A 402 -19.40 6.29 -18.46
CA ASN A 402 -18.95 4.96 -18.06
C ASN A 402 -17.88 5.07 -16.97
N SER A 403 -18.17 4.63 -15.75
CA SER A 403 -17.20 4.67 -14.64
C SER A 403 -16.01 3.72 -14.83
N ARG A 404 -16.07 2.78 -15.79
CA ARG A 404 -14.97 1.84 -16.07
C ARG A 404 -13.93 2.40 -17.05
N PHE A 405 -14.23 3.48 -17.76
CA PHE A 405 -13.28 4.17 -18.61
C PHE A 405 -12.47 5.16 -17.78
N ALA A 406 -11.53 4.66 -16.98
CA ALA A 406 -10.62 5.48 -16.19
C ALA A 406 -9.35 4.70 -15.86
N TYR A 407 -8.22 5.40 -15.82
CA TYR A 407 -6.93 4.85 -15.41
C TYR A 407 -6.60 3.55 -16.17
N LEU A 408 -6.70 3.61 -17.50
CA LEU A 408 -6.63 2.43 -18.38
C LEU A 408 -5.27 1.70 -18.28
N ASP A 409 -4.22 2.46 -18.02
CA ASP A 409 -2.86 1.99 -17.70
C ASP A 409 -2.78 1.07 -16.46
N THR A 410 -3.70 1.20 -15.50
CA THR A 410 -3.70 0.37 -14.28
C THR A 410 -4.46 -0.94 -14.38
N VAL A 411 -5.20 -1.16 -15.49
CA VAL A 411 -6.11 -2.30 -15.64
C VAL A 411 -5.39 -3.63 -15.47
N ASP A 412 -4.24 -3.80 -16.13
CA ASP A 412 -3.50 -5.06 -16.08
C ASP A 412 -2.91 -5.30 -14.68
N THR A 413 -2.36 -4.25 -14.05
CA THR A 413 -1.83 -4.31 -12.68
C THR A 413 -2.90 -4.70 -11.66
N LEU A 414 -4.09 -4.10 -11.72
CA LEU A 414 -5.20 -4.43 -10.80
C LEU A 414 -5.79 -5.82 -11.08
N SER A 415 -5.74 -6.29 -12.33
CA SER A 415 -6.23 -7.63 -12.68
C SER A 415 -5.40 -8.76 -12.09
N LYS A 416 -4.12 -8.50 -11.81
CA LYS A 416 -3.15 -9.44 -11.21
C LYS A 416 -3.27 -9.53 -9.70
N ILE A 417 -3.98 -8.60 -9.05
CA ILE A 417 -4.21 -8.62 -7.60
C ILE A 417 -5.17 -9.76 -7.25
N VAL A 418 -4.68 -10.67 -6.41
CA VAL A 418 -5.40 -11.87 -5.92
C VAL A 418 -5.17 -12.02 -4.42
N GLY A 419 -5.97 -12.84 -3.75
CA GLY A 419 -5.70 -13.14 -2.35
C GLY A 419 -6.24 -12.09 -1.37
N PRO A 420 -5.60 -11.97 -0.19
CA PRO A 420 -5.94 -10.99 0.84
C PRO A 420 -5.95 -9.53 0.35
N ASP A 421 -5.09 -9.20 -0.62
CA ASP A 421 -4.93 -7.85 -1.16
C ASP A 421 -6.21 -7.34 -1.84
N VAL A 422 -7.04 -8.24 -2.40
CA VAL A 422 -8.36 -7.91 -2.98
C VAL A 422 -9.33 -7.37 -1.91
N ARG A 423 -9.21 -7.83 -0.66
CA ARG A 423 -10.05 -7.32 0.44
C ARG A 423 -9.68 -5.88 0.78
N GLN A 424 -8.40 -5.55 0.76
CA GLN A 424 -7.90 -4.21 1.08
C GLN A 424 -8.15 -3.24 -0.05
N LEU A 425 -7.96 -3.69 -1.29
CA LEU A 425 -8.34 -2.94 -2.48
C LEU A 425 -9.82 -2.50 -2.41
N ARG A 426 -10.71 -3.37 -1.91
CA ARG A 426 -12.12 -3.02 -1.66
C ARG A 426 -12.32 -1.99 -0.55
N GLN A 427 -11.47 -1.98 0.49
CA GLN A 427 -11.49 -0.96 1.54
C GLN A 427 -10.95 0.40 1.06
N LEU A 428 -10.11 0.41 0.02
CA LEU A 428 -9.63 1.61 -0.66
C LEU A 428 -10.61 2.12 -1.74
N GLY A 429 -11.75 1.44 -1.90
CA GLY A 429 -12.75 1.73 -2.92
C GLY A 429 -12.37 1.20 -4.30
N THR A 430 -13.39 0.86 -5.09
CA THR A 430 -13.22 0.28 -6.44
C THR A 430 -13.93 1.05 -7.54
N GLU A 431 -14.79 2.01 -7.18
CA GLU A 431 -15.52 2.82 -8.15
C GLU A 431 -14.69 4.04 -8.55
N ASN A 432 -14.34 4.18 -9.83
CA ASN A 432 -13.54 5.32 -10.30
C ASN A 432 -14.34 6.64 -10.31
N ALA A 433 -15.67 6.56 -10.36
CA ALA A 433 -16.62 7.67 -10.29
C ALA A 433 -17.98 7.13 -9.82
N ILE A 434 -18.83 7.99 -9.30
CA ILE A 434 -20.15 7.62 -8.77
C ILE A 434 -21.20 8.40 -9.53
N PHE A 435 -22.08 7.73 -10.27
CA PHE A 435 -23.19 8.35 -10.98
C PHE A 435 -24.52 7.75 -10.53
N HIS A 436 -24.81 7.94 -9.24
CA HIS A 436 -25.99 7.43 -8.55
C HIS A 436 -27.13 8.47 -8.57
N SER A 437 -28.36 8.03 -8.29
CA SER A 437 -29.54 8.91 -8.27
C SER A 437 -29.51 9.93 -7.13
N ASN A 438 -28.83 9.61 -6.02
CA ASN A 438 -28.72 10.44 -4.82
C ASN A 438 -27.35 11.10 -4.64
N PHE A 439 -26.35 10.73 -5.43
CA PHE A 439 -24.98 11.19 -5.26
C PHE A 439 -24.21 11.13 -6.59
N VAL A 440 -23.42 12.15 -6.88
CA VAL A 440 -22.58 12.22 -8.08
C VAL A 440 -21.15 12.62 -7.71
N VAL A 441 -20.17 11.84 -8.17
CA VAL A 441 -18.74 12.17 -8.19
C VAL A 441 -18.26 12.04 -9.63
N LEU A 442 -17.81 13.14 -10.22
CA LEU A 442 -17.18 13.19 -11.54
C LEU A 442 -15.68 13.40 -11.34
N SER A 443 -14.93 12.29 -11.30
CA SER A 443 -13.47 12.33 -11.20
C SER A 443 -12.85 12.66 -12.56
N PRO A 444 -11.72 13.39 -12.62
CA PRO A 444 -11.00 13.64 -13.87
C PRO A 444 -10.65 12.36 -14.62
N GLY A 445 -10.33 11.29 -13.88
CA GLY A 445 -9.93 9.99 -14.43
C GLY A 445 -10.94 9.37 -15.39
N ILE A 446 -12.26 9.64 -15.24
CA ILE A 446 -13.28 9.09 -16.16
C ILE A 446 -13.41 9.85 -17.49
N LYS A 447 -12.60 10.88 -17.72
CA LYS A 447 -12.61 11.74 -18.91
C LYS A 447 -14.01 12.26 -19.25
N TRP A 448 -14.73 12.74 -18.22
CA TRP A 448 -16.11 13.24 -18.37
C TRP A 448 -16.19 14.58 -19.11
N TYR A 449 -15.06 15.27 -19.24
CA TYR A 449 -14.78 16.37 -20.15
C TYR A 449 -13.61 15.98 -21.07
N PRO A 450 -13.42 16.65 -22.23
CA PRO A 450 -12.32 16.35 -23.14
C PRO A 450 -10.98 16.68 -22.48
N THR A 451 -10.05 15.74 -22.50
CA THR A 451 -8.66 15.95 -22.06
C THR A 451 -7.72 15.76 -23.25
N SER A 452 -6.59 16.43 -23.27
CA SER A 452 -5.57 16.23 -24.30
C SER A 452 -5.10 14.77 -24.37
N GLY A 453 -4.78 14.31 -25.57
CA GLY A 453 -4.08 13.05 -25.83
C GLY A 453 -4.83 11.78 -25.45
N THR A 454 -4.09 10.72 -25.16
CA THR A 454 -4.60 9.38 -24.82
C THR A 454 -4.87 9.23 -23.31
N ALA A 455 -5.71 8.25 -22.96
CA ALA A 455 -6.05 7.87 -21.57
C ALA A 455 -5.17 6.73 -21.02
N THR A 456 -4.03 6.47 -21.68
CA THR A 456 -2.96 5.56 -21.23
C THR A 456 -1.65 6.33 -21.16
N ASN A 457 -0.71 5.87 -20.31
CA ASN A 457 0.58 6.52 -20.06
C ASN A 457 0.43 8.00 -19.66
N GLU A 458 -0.57 8.30 -18.82
CA GLU A 458 -0.87 9.69 -18.41
C GLU A 458 0.25 10.30 -17.57
N ASP A 459 1.07 9.47 -16.94
CA ASP A 459 2.20 9.86 -16.09
C ASP A 459 3.57 9.64 -16.75
N ALA A 460 3.61 9.37 -18.06
CA ALA A 460 4.84 9.32 -18.85
C ALA A 460 5.37 10.75 -19.09
N TRP A 461 5.72 11.46 -18.02
CA TRP A 461 6.12 12.86 -18.02
C TRP A 461 7.40 13.13 -18.83
N GLU A 462 8.18 12.08 -19.10
CA GLU A 462 9.34 12.13 -19.97
C GLU A 462 8.95 12.35 -21.45
N LEU A 463 7.77 11.87 -21.84
CA LEU A 463 7.28 11.92 -23.21
C LEU A 463 6.15 12.95 -23.39
N ARG A 464 5.38 13.21 -22.33
CA ARG A 464 4.15 14.02 -22.35
C ARG A 464 4.26 15.23 -21.41
N LYS A 465 3.79 16.38 -21.88
CA LYS A 465 3.58 17.58 -21.04
C LYS A 465 2.24 17.50 -20.30
N ARG A 466 2.23 17.96 -19.05
CA ARG A 466 1.00 18.12 -18.27
C ARG A 466 0.29 19.41 -18.69
N ASP A 467 -1.02 19.32 -18.93
CA ASP A 467 -1.84 20.49 -19.20
C ASP A 467 -2.07 21.32 -17.93
N PHE A 468 -2.11 22.64 -18.08
CA PHE A 468 -2.52 23.57 -17.04
C PHE A 468 -3.45 24.62 -17.65
N PHE A 469 -4.68 24.70 -17.15
CA PHE A 469 -5.71 25.56 -17.73
C PHE A 469 -6.46 26.36 -16.67
N THR A 470 -7.05 27.47 -17.10
CA THR A 470 -8.04 28.22 -16.31
C THR A 470 -9.46 27.67 -16.55
N LEU A 471 -10.38 27.89 -15.62
CA LEU A 471 -11.71 27.27 -15.67
C LEU A 471 -12.83 28.29 -15.42
N LYS A 472 -13.86 28.29 -16.28
CA LYS A 472 -15.09 29.08 -16.10
C LYS A 472 -16.33 28.27 -16.48
N ILE A 473 -16.92 27.56 -15.51
CA ILE A 473 -18.04 26.65 -15.79
C ILE A 473 -19.29 26.94 -14.94
N ASP A 474 -20.45 26.82 -15.58
CA ASP A 474 -21.75 26.87 -14.94
C ASP A 474 -22.31 25.45 -14.79
N VAL A 475 -22.51 25.00 -13.55
CA VAL A 475 -22.96 23.64 -13.22
C VAL A 475 -24.42 23.67 -12.78
N SER A 476 -25.29 23.00 -13.53
CA SER A 476 -26.72 22.91 -13.26
C SER A 476 -27.09 21.55 -12.67
N VAL A 477 -27.64 21.55 -11.45
CA VAL A 477 -28.03 20.35 -10.69
C VAL A 477 -29.51 20.38 -10.28
N PRO A 478 -30.10 19.26 -9.84
CA PRO A 478 -31.46 19.28 -9.30
C PRO A 478 -31.59 20.29 -8.15
N ARG A 479 -32.80 20.83 -7.95
CA ARG A 479 -33.06 21.79 -6.88
C ARG A 479 -32.66 21.22 -5.51
N HIS A 480 -32.09 22.08 -4.66
CA HIS A 480 -31.57 21.75 -3.31
C HIS A 480 -30.33 20.86 -3.27
N TRP A 481 -29.72 20.56 -4.41
CA TRP A 481 -28.38 19.96 -4.45
C TRP A 481 -27.34 21.07 -4.38
N LEU A 482 -26.20 20.75 -3.77
CA LEU A 482 -24.99 21.59 -3.81
C LEU A 482 -23.94 20.90 -4.69
N VAL A 483 -22.97 21.68 -5.14
CA VAL A 483 -21.82 21.21 -5.92
C VAL A 483 -20.55 21.63 -5.20
N ALA A 484 -19.60 20.72 -5.08
CA ALA A 484 -18.21 20.98 -4.73
C ALA A 484 -17.38 20.99 -6.02
N GLY A 485 -16.44 21.93 -6.13
CA GLY A 485 -15.61 22.12 -7.32
C GLY A 485 -14.30 22.81 -6.99
N PRO A 486 -13.49 23.18 -7.99
CA PRO A 486 -12.12 23.65 -7.81
C PRO A 486 -11.98 25.13 -7.42
N ALA A 487 -13.08 25.83 -7.18
CA ALA A 487 -13.13 27.27 -6.91
C ALA A 487 -14.27 27.64 -5.97
N LYS A 488 -14.30 28.92 -5.56
CA LYS A 488 -15.40 29.48 -4.75
C LYS A 488 -16.72 29.30 -5.50
N ARG A 489 -17.70 28.70 -4.84
CA ARG A 489 -19.02 28.44 -5.44
C ARG A 489 -19.87 29.71 -5.42
N GLU A 490 -20.20 30.22 -6.60
CA GLU A 490 -21.18 31.30 -6.75
C GLU A 490 -22.56 30.75 -7.13
N THR A 491 -23.62 31.27 -6.54
CA THR A 491 -24.99 30.79 -6.79
C THR A 491 -25.69 31.70 -7.81
N LEU A 492 -26.16 31.12 -8.92
CA LEU A 492 -26.84 31.84 -10.01
C LEU A 492 -28.33 31.48 -10.15
N ASP A 493 -28.84 30.54 -9.33
CA ASP A 493 -30.21 29.95 -9.31
C ASP A 493 -31.19 30.40 -10.42
N ASP A 494 -31.57 29.47 -11.31
CA ASP A 494 -32.49 29.74 -12.43
C ASP A 494 -33.98 29.56 -12.07
N GLY A 495 -34.30 29.26 -10.80
CA GLY A 495 -35.65 29.06 -10.27
C GLY A 495 -36.25 27.66 -10.51
N LYS A 496 -35.70 26.85 -11.42
CA LYS A 496 -36.11 25.45 -11.67
C LYS A 496 -35.04 24.45 -11.23
N ARG A 497 -33.77 24.82 -11.34
CA ARG A 497 -32.57 24.05 -11.02
C ARG A 497 -31.59 24.94 -10.27
N SER A 498 -30.81 24.34 -9.38
CA SER A 498 -29.73 25.07 -8.73
C SER A 498 -28.55 25.15 -9.70
N VAL A 499 -28.15 26.37 -10.05
CA VAL A 499 -27.03 26.65 -10.96
C VAL A 499 -25.91 27.32 -10.17
N PHE A 500 -24.71 26.79 -10.32
CA PHE A 500 -23.53 27.27 -9.62
C PHE A 500 -22.40 27.59 -10.60
N ARG A 501 -21.76 28.74 -10.43
CA ARG A 501 -20.60 29.14 -11.22
C ARG A 501 -19.31 28.85 -10.45
N PHE A 502 -18.35 28.31 -11.18
CA PHE A 502 -16.97 28.12 -10.72
C PHE A 502 -16.04 28.85 -11.68
N GLU A 503 -15.33 29.85 -11.17
CA GLU A 503 -14.30 30.61 -11.89
C GLU A 503 -12.96 30.44 -11.17
N GLN A 504 -12.00 29.84 -11.86
CA GLN A 504 -10.65 29.59 -11.39
C GLN A 504 -9.64 30.22 -12.34
N SER A 505 -9.10 31.37 -11.93
CA SER A 505 -8.13 32.14 -12.71
C SER A 505 -6.70 31.62 -12.58
N SER A 506 -6.38 30.92 -11.49
CA SER A 506 -5.08 30.26 -11.35
C SER A 506 -5.06 28.96 -12.16
N PRO A 507 -3.99 28.64 -12.89
CA PRO A 507 -3.93 27.41 -13.68
C PRO A 507 -4.09 26.17 -12.81
N ILE A 508 -4.94 25.24 -13.26
CA ILE A 508 -5.16 23.93 -12.63
C ILE A 508 -4.91 22.80 -13.64
N PRO A 509 -4.35 21.65 -13.21
CA PRO A 509 -4.08 20.53 -14.11
C PRO A 509 -5.30 19.66 -14.42
N GLU A 510 -6.30 19.70 -13.52
CA GLU A 510 -7.52 18.89 -13.61
C GLU A 510 -8.56 19.43 -12.62
N PHE A 511 -9.81 18.99 -12.75
CA PHE A 511 -10.84 19.31 -11.77
C PHE A 511 -11.91 18.22 -11.64
N ALA A 512 -12.42 18.07 -10.43
CA ALA A 512 -13.50 17.16 -10.09
C ALA A 512 -14.78 17.94 -9.74
N LEU A 513 -15.94 17.30 -9.92
CA LEU A 513 -17.22 17.80 -9.42
C LEU A 513 -17.87 16.77 -8.51
N VAL A 514 -18.28 17.19 -7.31
CA VAL A 514 -19.02 16.35 -6.37
C VAL A 514 -20.35 17.00 -6.07
N SER A 515 -21.46 16.27 -6.22
CA SER A 515 -22.79 16.84 -6.04
C SER A 515 -23.75 15.90 -5.34
N SER A 516 -24.45 16.44 -4.35
CA SER A 516 -25.46 15.75 -3.55
C SER A 516 -26.32 16.76 -2.79
N ARG A 517 -27.25 16.26 -1.96
CA ARG A 517 -28.03 17.04 -0.99
C ARG A 517 -27.21 17.35 0.27
N PHE A 518 -26.13 18.10 0.09
CA PHE A 518 -25.24 18.47 1.19
C PHE A 518 -25.81 19.55 2.10
N LYS A 519 -25.25 19.62 3.30
CA LYS A 519 -25.21 20.82 4.14
C LYS A 519 -23.82 21.44 4.03
N SER A 520 -23.76 22.76 4.17
CA SER A 520 -22.54 23.55 4.08
C SER A 520 -22.29 24.24 5.41
N ALA A 521 -21.02 24.24 5.84
CA ALA A 521 -20.47 25.13 6.82
C ALA A 521 -19.23 25.79 6.21
N SER A 522 -19.09 27.11 6.30
CA SER A 522 -17.99 27.84 5.68
C SER A 522 -17.47 28.98 6.54
N VAL A 523 -16.18 29.27 6.41
CA VAL A 523 -15.51 30.43 7.00
C VAL A 523 -14.66 31.11 5.93
N GLU A 524 -14.55 32.44 5.99
CA GLU A 524 -13.69 33.23 5.10
C GLU A 524 -12.47 33.71 5.88
N VAL A 525 -11.28 33.39 5.37
CA VAL A 525 -10.01 33.70 6.03
C VAL A 525 -9.09 34.30 4.98
N GLU A 526 -8.70 35.57 5.17
CA GLU A 526 -7.74 36.26 4.29
C GLU A 526 -8.12 36.23 2.80
N GLY A 527 -9.42 36.29 2.48
CA GLY A 527 -9.94 36.27 1.10
C GLY A 527 -10.12 34.88 0.51
N ILE A 528 -9.81 33.81 1.24
CA ILE A 528 -10.01 32.41 0.84
C ILE A 528 -11.23 31.84 1.57
N SER A 529 -12.13 31.21 0.82
CA SER A 529 -13.31 30.53 1.38
C SER A 529 -12.99 29.08 1.74
N PHE A 530 -13.06 28.72 3.02
CA PHE A 530 -12.93 27.35 3.48
C PHE A 530 -14.33 26.79 3.74
N GLU A 531 -14.73 25.77 2.98
CA GLU A 531 -16.06 25.19 3.04
C GLU A 531 -15.99 23.70 3.39
N CYS A 532 -16.91 23.22 4.23
CA CYS A 532 -17.12 21.80 4.48
C CYS A 532 -18.55 21.40 4.06
N LEU A 533 -18.62 20.44 3.13
CA LEU A 533 -19.86 19.86 2.60
C LEU A 533 -20.05 18.45 3.14
N TYR A 534 -21.11 18.25 3.92
CA TYR A 534 -21.39 16.97 4.58
C TYR A 534 -22.85 16.54 4.38
N ALA A 535 -23.09 15.23 4.47
CA ALA A 535 -24.43 14.69 4.34
C ALA A 535 -25.30 15.04 5.55
N LYS A 536 -26.58 15.36 5.30
CA LYS A 536 -27.53 15.75 6.36
C LYS A 536 -27.60 14.73 7.51
N MET A 537 -27.45 13.44 7.22
CA MET A 537 -27.51 12.37 8.23
C MET A 537 -26.30 12.34 9.16
N HIS A 538 -25.16 12.91 8.76
CA HIS A 538 -23.95 12.98 9.57
C HIS A 538 -23.83 14.25 10.40
N ARG A 539 -24.83 15.14 10.34
CA ARG A 539 -24.85 16.43 11.03
C ARG A 539 -24.49 16.35 12.52
N ARG A 540 -25.00 15.35 13.26
CA ARG A 540 -24.74 15.17 14.71
C ARG A 540 -23.24 15.10 15.02
N LYS A 541 -22.45 14.49 14.14
CA LYS A 541 -20.99 14.34 14.30
C LYS A 541 -20.24 15.67 14.12
N PHE A 542 -20.79 16.57 13.30
CA PHE A 542 -20.28 17.92 13.09
C PHE A 542 -20.79 18.91 14.16
N GLU A 543 -21.95 18.64 14.78
CA GLU A 543 -22.53 19.45 15.85
C GLU A 543 -21.79 19.34 17.20
N TRP A 544 -21.04 18.27 17.47
CA TRP A 544 -20.17 18.24 18.66
C TRP A 544 -19.14 19.37 18.68
N PHE A 545 -18.76 19.84 17.50
CA PHE A 545 -17.88 20.99 17.34
C PHE A 545 -18.64 22.33 17.35
N SER A 546 -19.97 22.33 17.50
CA SER A 546 -20.76 23.58 17.49
C SER A 546 -20.80 24.22 18.87
N GLY A 547 -19.87 25.14 19.13
CA GLY A 547 -19.77 25.91 20.39
C GLY A 547 -19.17 27.30 20.19
N ASN A 548 -17.99 27.39 19.58
CA ASN A 548 -17.47 28.56 18.83
C ASN A 548 -16.14 28.20 18.12
N PRO A 549 -16.10 27.24 17.18
CA PRO A 549 -14.86 26.84 16.53
C PRO A 549 -14.48 27.75 15.36
N ALA A 550 -15.36 28.65 14.89
CA ALA A 550 -15.11 29.43 13.68
C ALA A 550 -13.88 30.34 13.84
N ASP A 551 -13.79 31.07 14.95
CA ASP A 551 -12.66 31.95 15.27
C ASP A 551 -11.33 31.17 15.37
N GLN A 552 -11.38 29.95 15.91
CA GLN A 552 -10.20 29.12 16.14
C GLN A 552 -9.76 28.33 14.91
N ILE A 553 -10.73 27.85 14.11
CA ILE A 553 -10.48 27.31 12.77
C ILE A 553 -9.86 28.43 11.93
N GLN A 554 -10.39 29.65 12.02
CA GLN A 554 -9.82 30.82 11.36
C GLN A 554 -8.39 31.09 11.85
N GLU A 555 -8.11 31.09 13.15
CA GLU A 555 -6.75 31.24 13.69
C GLU A 555 -5.81 30.15 13.17
N ARG A 556 -6.26 28.89 13.19
CA ARG A 556 -5.47 27.74 12.72
C ARG A 556 -5.17 27.79 11.22
N VAL A 557 -6.18 28.10 10.41
CA VAL A 557 -6.07 28.28 8.96
C VAL A 557 -5.16 29.46 8.65
N SER A 558 -5.33 30.59 9.36
CA SER A 558 -4.43 31.75 9.25
C SER A 558 -2.98 31.36 9.61
N GLY A 559 -2.79 30.54 10.64
CA GLY A 559 -1.50 29.97 11.01
C GLY A 559 -0.90 29.09 9.90
N SER A 560 -1.70 28.27 9.23
CA SER A 560 -1.27 27.47 8.07
C SER A 560 -0.91 28.34 6.86
N LEU A 561 -1.70 29.37 6.56
CA LEU A 561 -1.41 30.35 5.50
C LEU A 561 -0.14 31.15 5.81
N ASN A 562 0.06 31.57 7.06
CA ASN A 562 1.30 32.21 7.51
C ASN A 562 2.49 31.27 7.42
N SER A 563 2.31 29.98 7.72
CA SER A 563 3.37 28.98 7.57
C SER A 563 3.78 28.82 6.10
N LEU A 564 2.82 28.81 5.16
CA LEU A 564 3.14 28.84 3.72
C LEU A 564 3.88 30.11 3.32
N ARG A 565 3.40 31.28 3.79
CA ARG A 565 4.05 32.57 3.47
C ARG A 565 5.46 32.68 4.02
N ASN A 566 5.73 32.12 5.20
CA ASN A 566 7.07 32.01 5.77
C ASN A 566 8.00 31.12 4.92
N LEU A 567 7.43 30.20 4.14
CA LEU A 567 8.15 29.40 3.15
C LEU A 567 8.23 30.08 1.78
N GLY A 568 7.69 31.29 1.61
CA GLY A 568 7.60 31.99 0.33
C GLY A 568 6.46 31.51 -0.58
N LEU A 569 5.57 30.64 -0.08
CA LEU A 569 4.46 30.08 -0.83
C LEU A 569 3.14 30.78 -0.49
N GLU A 570 2.22 30.82 -1.45
CA GLU A 570 0.86 31.30 -1.27
C GLU A 570 -0.15 30.27 -1.75
N TYR A 571 -1.32 30.23 -1.10
CA TYR A 571 -2.41 29.39 -1.55
C TYR A 571 -3.02 29.98 -2.85
N PRO A 572 -3.03 29.25 -3.97
CA PRO A 572 -3.29 29.83 -5.29
C PRO A 572 -4.77 29.97 -5.64
N TYR A 573 -5.69 29.42 -4.84
CA TYR A 573 -7.11 29.32 -5.17
C TYR A 573 -7.99 30.17 -4.24
N GLY A 574 -9.13 30.66 -4.74
CA GLY A 574 -10.07 31.44 -3.92
C GLY A 574 -10.90 30.63 -2.91
N ALA A 575 -10.83 29.29 -2.95
CA ALA A 575 -11.51 28.43 -2.00
C ALA A 575 -10.83 27.06 -1.84
N LEU A 576 -10.96 26.47 -0.66
CA LEU A 576 -10.71 25.05 -0.39
C LEU A 576 -11.99 24.42 0.15
N THR A 577 -12.55 23.47 -0.60
CA THR A 577 -13.76 22.75 -0.17
C THR A 577 -13.42 21.34 0.32
N LEU A 578 -13.80 21.00 1.53
CA LEU A 578 -13.80 19.65 2.05
C LEU A 578 -15.17 19.03 1.75
N VAL A 579 -15.24 17.89 1.07
CA VAL A 579 -16.51 17.27 0.68
C VAL A 579 -16.57 15.80 1.09
N GLU A 580 -17.66 15.41 1.74
CA GLU A 580 -17.90 14.03 2.10
C GLU A 580 -18.21 13.17 0.86
N VAL A 581 -17.60 11.98 0.74
CA VAL A 581 -17.78 11.03 -0.37
C VAL A 581 -18.02 9.58 0.11
N PRO A 582 -18.70 8.73 -0.69
CA PRO A 582 -18.93 7.33 -0.33
C PRO A 582 -17.64 6.52 -0.20
N SER A 583 -17.62 5.51 0.68
CA SER A 583 -16.43 4.65 0.91
C SER A 583 -16.09 3.76 -0.29
N THR A 584 -17.03 3.60 -1.23
CA THR A 584 -16.86 2.84 -2.47
C THR A 584 -16.03 3.59 -3.51
N LEU A 585 -15.90 4.92 -3.38
CA LEU A 585 -15.05 5.73 -4.25
C LEU A 585 -13.60 5.31 -4.07
N ARG A 586 -12.95 4.98 -5.19
CA ARG A 586 -11.53 4.64 -5.25
C ARG A 586 -10.68 5.83 -4.80
N VAL A 587 -9.73 5.61 -3.88
CA VAL A 587 -8.84 6.66 -3.36
C VAL A 587 -7.57 6.88 -4.19
N PHE A 588 -7.27 5.99 -5.14
CA PHE A 588 -6.02 5.95 -5.90
C PHE A 588 -6.24 6.13 -7.41
N GLY A 589 -5.27 6.70 -8.11
CA GLY A 589 -5.34 7.09 -9.51
C GLY A 589 -4.67 6.12 -10.47
N GLY A 590 -4.31 6.66 -11.63
CA GLY A 590 -3.60 5.99 -12.71
C GLY A 590 -2.09 6.02 -12.56
N GLY A 591 -1.39 5.56 -13.58
CA GLY A 591 0.06 5.61 -13.65
C GLY A 591 0.78 4.52 -12.86
N PHE A 592 2.11 4.54 -12.96
CA PHE A 592 3.01 3.65 -12.23
C PHE A 592 3.00 3.92 -10.71
N GLU A 593 2.72 5.15 -10.28
CA GLU A 593 2.64 5.50 -8.85
C GLU A 593 1.28 5.19 -8.23
N MET A 594 0.19 5.27 -9.00
CA MET A 594 -1.19 5.18 -8.50
C MET A 594 -1.42 6.09 -7.29
N ASP A 595 -1.03 7.36 -7.43
CA ASP A 595 -1.14 8.42 -6.41
C ASP A 595 -2.61 8.67 -6.01
N THR A 596 -2.83 9.38 -4.91
CA THR A 596 -4.17 9.72 -4.43
C THR A 596 -4.97 10.58 -5.41
N VAL A 597 -6.27 10.32 -5.52
CA VAL A 597 -7.25 11.13 -6.29
C VAL A 597 -8.23 11.87 -5.39
N MET A 598 -7.99 11.84 -4.07
CA MET A 598 -8.86 12.45 -3.06
C MET A 598 -8.62 13.96 -2.90
N HIS A 599 -7.56 14.51 -3.52
CA HIS A 599 -7.19 15.92 -3.40
C HIS A 599 -7.08 16.65 -4.75
N PRO A 600 -8.14 16.73 -5.59
CA PRO A 600 -8.12 17.61 -6.75
C PRO A 600 -7.85 19.08 -6.37
N PRO A 601 -7.43 19.94 -7.32
CA PRO A 601 -7.26 21.37 -7.08
C PRO A 601 -8.49 22.01 -6.40
N GLY A 602 -8.27 22.72 -5.29
CA GLY A 602 -9.33 23.43 -4.55
C GLY A 602 -10.34 22.54 -3.81
N LEU A 603 -10.15 21.21 -3.82
CA LEU A 603 -11.10 20.23 -3.29
C LEU A 603 -10.39 19.10 -2.53
N THR A 604 -10.82 18.81 -1.31
CA THR A 604 -10.42 17.63 -0.55
C THR A 604 -11.63 16.74 -0.29
N MET A 605 -11.57 15.49 -0.72
CA MET A 605 -12.60 14.50 -0.46
C MET A 605 -12.35 13.80 0.89
N ILE A 606 -13.41 13.63 1.68
CA ILE A 606 -13.39 12.94 2.97
C ILE A 606 -14.32 11.75 2.86
N ARG A 607 -13.85 10.54 3.12
CA ARG A 607 -14.76 9.38 3.02
C ARG A 607 -15.73 9.30 4.19
N GLU A 608 -16.94 8.81 3.94
CA GLU A 608 -17.94 8.54 5.00
C GLU A 608 -17.39 7.61 6.11
N SER A 609 -16.49 6.68 5.76
CA SER A 609 -15.83 5.78 6.72
C SER A 609 -14.61 6.37 7.44
N THR A 610 -14.50 7.70 7.51
CA THR A 610 -13.50 8.43 8.29
C THR A 610 -14.23 9.29 9.34
N LEU A 611 -14.04 10.62 9.36
CA LEU A 611 -14.63 11.55 10.33
C LEU A 611 -16.12 11.26 10.64
N PRO A 612 -17.01 11.01 9.67
CA PRO A 612 -18.43 10.78 9.95
C PRO A 612 -18.74 9.51 10.78
N THR A 613 -17.81 8.56 10.90
CA THR A 613 -17.97 7.31 11.67
C THR A 613 -16.95 7.15 12.80
N THR A 614 -16.26 8.23 13.15
CA THR A 614 -15.31 8.24 14.28
C THR A 614 -16.03 8.32 15.63
N ARG A 615 -15.32 7.90 16.68
CA ARG A 615 -15.81 7.89 18.08
C ARG A 615 -15.30 9.07 18.90
N VAL A 616 -15.23 10.25 18.28
CA VAL A 616 -14.87 11.52 18.94
C VAL A 616 -15.73 11.80 20.17
N ASP A 617 -16.99 11.31 20.16
CA ASP A 617 -17.91 11.38 21.29
C ASP A 617 -17.37 10.80 22.61
N LEU A 618 -16.48 9.80 22.54
CA LEU A 618 -15.88 9.22 23.74
C LEU A 618 -14.78 10.09 24.36
N ILE A 619 -14.21 11.01 23.57
CA ILE A 619 -13.15 11.93 24.02
C ILE A 619 -13.77 13.11 24.76
N PHE A 620 -14.88 13.63 24.26
CA PHE A 620 -15.57 14.81 24.79
C PHE A 620 -16.80 14.45 25.62
N GLU A 621 -16.68 13.40 26.44
CA GLU A 621 -17.78 12.93 27.25
C GLU A 621 -17.90 13.76 28.54
N GLY A 622 -19.01 14.48 28.69
CA GLY A 622 -19.30 15.37 29.82
C GLY A 622 -19.56 16.80 29.36
N THR A 623 -19.90 17.68 30.30
CA THR A 623 -19.89 19.12 30.03
C THR A 623 -18.44 19.59 29.83
N ARG A 624 -18.29 20.72 29.13
CA ARG A 624 -16.98 21.33 28.90
C ARG A 624 -16.25 21.57 30.22
N GLU A 625 -16.98 22.01 31.24
CA GLU A 625 -16.50 22.26 32.59
C GLU A 625 -15.98 20.98 33.28
N GLU A 626 -16.71 19.86 33.17
CA GLU A 626 -16.31 18.57 33.75
C GLU A 626 -15.02 18.03 33.13
N ILE A 627 -14.88 18.11 31.80
CA ILE A 627 -13.66 17.65 31.11
C ILE A 627 -12.47 18.55 31.46
N MET A 628 -12.69 19.87 31.49
CA MET A 628 -11.66 20.83 31.92
C MET A 628 -11.20 20.57 33.35
N GLU A 629 -12.12 20.24 34.26
CA GLU A 629 -11.81 19.90 35.65
C GLU A 629 -11.07 18.56 35.76
N GLN A 630 -11.57 17.52 35.08
CA GLN A 630 -10.98 16.17 35.07
C GLN A 630 -9.53 16.19 34.60
N TYR A 631 -9.24 16.95 33.52
CA TYR A 631 -7.90 17.03 32.94
C TYR A 631 -7.10 18.26 33.40
N LYS A 632 -7.62 19.05 34.34
CA LYS A 632 -7.02 20.30 34.83
C LYS A 632 -6.57 21.22 33.69
N MET A 633 -7.44 21.41 32.69
CA MET A 633 -7.16 22.22 31.50
C MET A 633 -7.74 23.63 31.66
N SER A 634 -6.98 24.64 31.24
CA SER A 634 -7.54 25.97 31.02
C SER A 634 -8.46 25.95 29.80
N GLU A 635 -9.31 26.97 29.67
CA GLU A 635 -10.26 27.08 28.56
C GLU A 635 -9.56 27.04 27.19
N GLN A 636 -8.45 27.78 27.06
CA GLN A 636 -7.64 27.83 25.85
C GLN A 636 -6.94 26.49 25.54
N ARG A 637 -6.58 25.71 26.58
CA ARG A 637 -5.97 24.38 26.42
C ARG A 637 -6.99 23.34 26.01
N PHE A 638 -8.21 23.42 26.55
CA PHE A 638 -9.34 22.57 26.14
C PHE A 638 -9.71 22.81 24.67
N ILE A 639 -9.81 24.07 24.27
CA ILE A 639 -9.99 24.49 22.88
C ILE A 639 -8.93 23.87 21.96
N GLY A 640 -7.64 24.00 22.32
CA GLY A 640 -6.56 23.40 21.54
C GLY A 640 -6.64 21.87 21.48
N PHE A 641 -7.13 21.23 22.54
CA PHE A 641 -7.37 19.79 22.58
C PHE A 641 -8.52 19.37 21.65
N GLU A 642 -9.62 20.13 21.61
CA GLU A 642 -10.76 19.93 20.71
C GLU A 642 -10.34 20.00 19.24
N LEU A 643 -9.65 21.08 18.87
CA LEU A 643 -9.13 21.28 17.51
C LEU A 643 -8.15 20.19 17.11
N ASN A 644 -7.18 19.85 17.97
CA ASN A 644 -6.21 18.79 17.67
C ASN A 644 -6.88 17.43 17.50
N SER A 645 -7.98 17.18 18.22
CA SER A 645 -8.76 15.95 18.09
C SER A 645 -9.48 15.94 16.74
N MET A 646 -10.13 17.04 16.35
CA MET A 646 -10.77 17.17 15.02
C MET A 646 -9.76 16.99 13.88
N THR A 647 -8.62 17.71 13.92
CA THR A 647 -7.62 17.64 12.84
C THR A 647 -7.04 16.25 12.72
N ARG A 648 -6.86 15.51 13.82
CA ARG A 648 -6.35 14.13 13.78
C ARG A 648 -7.18 13.21 12.88
N TYR A 649 -8.50 13.39 12.82
CA TYR A 649 -9.39 12.58 11.97
C TYR A 649 -9.50 13.08 10.55
N LEU A 650 -9.22 14.36 10.35
CA LEU A 650 -9.00 14.94 9.05
C LEU A 650 -7.58 14.68 8.52
N ASP A 651 -6.69 14.05 9.31
CA ASP A 651 -5.30 13.73 8.96
C ASP A 651 -5.12 12.19 8.89
N ASP A 652 -5.98 11.49 8.14
CA ASP A 652 -5.87 10.02 7.94
C ASP A 652 -4.97 9.68 6.73
N PRO A 653 -3.76 9.12 6.95
CA PRO A 653 -2.84 8.79 5.88
C PRO A 653 -3.20 7.50 5.13
N MET A 654 -4.10 6.65 5.63
CA MET A 654 -4.41 5.39 4.94
C MET A 654 -5.48 5.55 3.87
N PHE A 655 -6.45 6.45 4.11
CA PHE A 655 -7.57 6.69 3.22
C PHE A 655 -7.53 8.04 2.52
N GLU A 656 -6.40 8.75 2.64
CA GLU A 656 -6.13 10.03 1.97
C GLU A 656 -7.27 11.04 2.14
N SER A 657 -7.85 11.07 3.33
CA SER A 657 -8.80 12.13 3.72
C SER A 657 -8.07 13.32 4.35
N ASN A 658 -6.76 13.44 4.12
CA ASN A 658 -5.85 14.40 4.74
C ASN A 658 -6.03 15.82 4.16
N TYR A 659 -6.70 16.71 4.89
CA TYR A 659 -6.91 18.08 4.40
C TYR A 659 -5.61 18.90 4.30
N HIS A 660 -4.63 18.67 5.18
CA HIS A 660 -3.31 19.28 5.08
C HIS A 660 -2.63 18.86 3.77
N THR A 661 -2.66 17.57 3.42
CA THR A 661 -2.16 17.09 2.13
C THR A 661 -2.81 17.81 0.96
N GLY A 662 -4.14 17.94 0.94
CA GLY A 662 -4.83 18.66 -0.14
C GLY A 662 -4.47 20.15 -0.22
N PHE A 663 -4.32 20.81 0.93
CA PHE A 663 -3.91 22.22 1.02
C PHE A 663 -2.47 22.45 0.51
N PHE A 664 -1.52 21.61 0.92
CA PHE A 664 -0.14 21.70 0.47
C PHE A 664 0.02 21.33 -1.00
N ARG A 665 -0.65 20.27 -1.48
CA ARG A 665 -0.61 19.87 -2.90
C ARG A 665 -1.13 20.96 -3.82
N SER A 666 -2.23 21.62 -3.42
CA SER A 666 -2.79 22.78 -4.12
C SER A 666 -1.76 23.89 -4.31
N SER A 667 -0.94 24.14 -3.28
CA SER A 667 0.06 25.21 -3.26
C SER A 667 1.41 24.81 -3.86
N SER A 668 1.55 23.59 -4.41
CA SER A 668 2.84 23.05 -4.83
C SER A 668 2.78 22.11 -6.05
N ILE A 669 2.66 20.79 -5.87
CA ILE A 669 2.72 19.77 -6.95
C ILE A 669 1.61 19.89 -8.00
N GLN A 670 0.58 20.69 -7.73
CA GLN A 670 -0.49 21.01 -8.68
C GLN A 670 -0.25 22.33 -9.43
N GLN A 671 0.78 23.10 -9.09
CA GLN A 671 1.10 24.37 -9.74
C GLN A 671 2.08 24.20 -10.90
N THR A 672 2.89 23.15 -10.90
CA THR A 672 3.88 22.86 -11.94
C THR A 672 4.14 21.36 -12.02
N SER A 673 4.79 20.90 -13.09
CA SER A 673 5.18 19.50 -13.25
C SER A 673 6.42 19.38 -14.12
N ALA A 674 7.31 18.45 -13.80
CA ALA A 674 8.48 18.18 -14.61
C ALA A 674 8.12 17.57 -15.98
N THR A 675 8.94 17.84 -16.99
CA THR A 675 8.84 17.22 -18.33
C THR A 675 10.22 16.90 -18.91
N GLY A 676 10.27 15.95 -19.85
CA GLY A 676 11.50 15.50 -20.49
C GLY A 676 12.29 14.51 -19.62
N ASP A 677 13.55 14.27 -19.98
CA ASP A 677 14.37 13.24 -19.34
C ASP A 677 14.43 13.42 -17.81
N GLY A 678 14.01 12.37 -17.09
CA GLY A 678 14.08 12.32 -15.63
C GLY A 678 12.92 13.03 -14.92
N ALA A 679 11.89 13.43 -15.66
CA ALA A 679 10.72 14.13 -15.12
C ALA A 679 10.07 13.41 -13.93
N SER A 680 9.94 12.08 -13.98
CA SER A 680 9.38 11.31 -12.85
C SER A 680 10.21 11.45 -11.57
N VAL A 681 11.54 11.40 -11.68
CA VAL A 681 12.47 11.56 -10.55
C VAL A 681 12.41 12.99 -10.03
N LEU A 682 12.36 13.98 -10.93
CA LEU A 682 12.31 15.39 -10.56
C LEU A 682 10.98 15.75 -9.85
N ASN A 683 9.84 15.28 -10.37
CA ASN A 683 8.54 15.44 -9.71
C ASN A 683 8.56 14.86 -8.29
N ALA A 684 9.09 13.64 -8.13
CA ALA A 684 9.22 13.01 -6.81
C ALA A 684 10.20 13.76 -5.89
N LEU A 685 11.33 14.27 -6.42
CA LEU A 685 12.31 15.07 -5.67
C LEU A 685 11.67 16.37 -5.16
N ILE A 686 11.00 17.13 -6.02
CA ILE A 686 10.31 18.38 -5.65
C ILE A 686 9.28 18.10 -4.55
N ASP A 687 8.50 17.03 -4.70
CA ASP A 687 7.55 16.59 -3.68
C ASP A 687 8.24 16.26 -2.33
N PHE A 688 9.38 15.55 -2.33
CA PHE A 688 10.15 15.32 -1.11
C PHE A 688 10.68 16.60 -0.47
N LEU A 689 11.13 17.58 -1.27
CA LEU A 689 11.55 18.88 -0.76
C LEU A 689 10.38 19.62 -0.10
N ILE A 690 9.22 19.66 -0.76
CA ILE A 690 8.01 20.29 -0.21
C ILE A 690 7.62 19.65 1.12
N ARG A 691 7.58 18.32 1.19
CA ARG A 691 7.22 17.58 2.41
C ARG A 691 8.20 17.82 3.54
N SER A 692 9.50 17.92 3.24
CA SER A 692 10.51 18.16 4.27
C SER A 692 10.33 19.48 5.02
N MET A 693 9.61 20.43 4.42
CA MET A 693 9.29 21.71 5.05
C MET A 693 8.16 21.59 6.09
N ASP A 694 7.27 20.62 5.97
CA ASP A 694 6.21 20.34 6.96
C ASP A 694 6.23 18.87 7.41
N ARG A 695 6.63 18.65 8.67
CA ARG A 695 6.61 17.32 9.32
C ARG A 695 5.24 16.62 9.29
N ARG A 696 4.14 17.34 9.04
CA ARG A 696 2.79 16.77 8.93
C ARG A 696 2.42 16.33 7.50
N ALA A 697 3.18 16.72 6.49
CA ALA A 697 2.96 16.39 5.08
C ALA A 697 3.71 15.11 4.60
N ASP A 698 4.39 14.41 5.51
CA ASP A 698 5.45 13.44 5.20
C ASP A 698 4.97 12.06 4.68
N THR A 699 3.66 11.84 4.44
CA THR A 699 3.16 10.56 3.91
C THR A 699 2.55 10.74 2.52
N ARG A 700 3.22 10.21 1.49
CA ARG A 700 2.64 10.09 0.15
C ARG A 700 1.87 8.79 0.08
N PHE A 701 0.59 8.85 -0.26
CA PHE A 701 -0.11 7.64 -0.62
C PHE A 701 0.38 7.10 -1.95
N ASP A 702 0.66 5.80 -1.98
CA ASP A 702 0.72 5.02 -3.20
C ASP A 702 0.11 3.66 -2.96
N LEU A 703 -0.59 3.12 -3.96
CA LEU A 703 -1.30 1.86 -3.80
C LEU A 703 -0.35 0.70 -3.44
N HIS A 704 0.83 0.67 -4.05
CA HIS A 704 1.78 -0.43 -3.92
C HIS A 704 2.34 -0.61 -2.49
N THR A 705 2.52 0.50 -1.78
CA THR A 705 2.94 0.56 -0.38
C THR A 705 1.75 0.31 0.53
N SER A 706 0.58 0.91 0.24
CA SER A 706 -0.65 0.73 1.03
C SER A 706 -1.18 -0.72 1.03
N LEU A 707 -0.94 -1.49 -0.05
CA LEU A 707 -1.27 -2.92 -0.11
C LEU A 707 -0.21 -3.83 0.54
N ASN A 708 0.87 -3.30 1.15
CA ASN A 708 1.93 -4.14 1.71
C ASN A 708 1.52 -4.85 3.01
N ARG A 709 1.45 -6.19 2.96
CA ARG A 709 0.95 -7.06 4.03
C ARG A 709 1.51 -6.79 5.45
N LYS A 710 2.73 -6.26 5.57
CA LYS A 710 3.35 -5.89 6.87
C LYS A 710 2.71 -4.65 7.52
N ILE A 711 2.27 -3.70 6.71
CA ILE A 711 1.45 -2.55 7.14
C ILE A 711 0.06 -3.05 7.54
N LEU A 712 -0.42 -4.11 6.89
CA LEU A 712 -1.77 -4.65 7.05
C LEU A 712 -1.97 -5.55 8.28
N ASN A 713 -0.93 -6.24 8.76
CA ASN A 713 -1.00 -6.97 10.03
C ASN A 713 -1.22 -6.04 11.24
N LEU A 714 -1.08 -4.71 11.10
CA LEU A 714 -1.52 -3.73 12.10
C LEU A 714 -3.05 -3.53 12.09
N SER A 715 -3.70 -3.67 10.93
CA SER A 715 -5.17 -3.52 10.76
C SER A 715 -5.94 -4.80 11.07
N SER A 716 -5.34 -5.97 10.82
CA SER A 716 -5.88 -7.25 11.26
C SER A 716 -5.40 -7.50 12.69
N VAL A 717 -6.17 -7.00 13.65
CA VAL A 717 -6.05 -7.31 15.08
C VAL A 717 -5.81 -8.81 15.25
N ASP A 718 -4.55 -9.22 15.39
CA ASP A 718 -4.22 -10.55 15.91
C ASP A 718 -4.49 -10.47 17.42
N PRO A 719 -5.56 -11.11 17.92
CA PRO A 719 -5.94 -11.01 19.32
C PRO A 719 -4.79 -11.45 20.25
N ILE A 720 -3.88 -12.30 19.74
CA ILE A 720 -2.70 -12.81 20.45
C ILE A 720 -1.63 -11.72 20.61
N GLN A 721 -1.36 -10.92 19.56
CA GLN A 721 -0.42 -9.80 19.65
C GLN A 721 -0.94 -8.72 20.60
N ARG A 722 -2.25 -8.48 20.60
CA ARG A 722 -2.91 -7.54 21.52
C ARG A 722 -2.79 -7.99 22.97
N LEU A 723 -3.13 -9.24 23.26
CA LEU A 723 -2.97 -9.85 24.59
C LEU A 723 -1.52 -9.74 25.10
N ARG A 724 -0.52 -9.89 24.21
CA ARG A 724 0.89 -9.72 24.57
C ARG A 724 1.28 -8.27 24.85
N SER A 725 0.82 -7.30 24.05
CA SER A 725 1.12 -5.88 24.26
C SER A 725 0.52 -5.31 25.54
N ILE A 726 -0.69 -5.75 25.89
CA ILE A 726 -1.35 -5.44 27.16
C ILE A 726 -0.55 -6.04 28.33
N ARG A 727 -0.05 -7.27 28.18
CA ARG A 727 0.79 -7.92 29.20
C ARG A 727 2.16 -7.26 29.40
N GLN A 728 2.66 -6.54 28.39
CA GLN A 728 3.92 -5.78 28.42
C GLN A 728 3.74 -4.33 28.88
N GLY A 729 2.54 -3.91 29.29
CA GLY A 729 2.29 -2.54 29.77
C GLY A 729 2.38 -1.45 28.69
N ARG A 730 2.47 -1.81 27.40
CA ARG A 730 2.47 -0.85 26.29
C ARG A 730 1.02 -0.44 25.99
N SER A 731 0.51 0.58 26.69
CA SER A 731 -0.88 1.04 26.53
C SER A 731 -1.09 2.11 25.45
N ARG A 732 -0.03 2.58 24.78
CA ARG A 732 -0.11 3.60 23.71
C ARG A 732 0.50 3.07 22.43
N TRP A 733 -0.36 2.59 21.54
CA TRP A 733 -0.02 2.24 20.16
C TRP A 733 -0.15 3.50 19.30
N ASN A 734 0.95 4.20 19.01
CA ASN A 734 0.93 5.26 17.99
C ASN A 734 1.08 4.63 16.60
N THR A 735 -0.03 4.10 16.07
CA THR A 735 -0.05 3.33 14.82
C THR A 735 0.48 4.14 13.62
N SER A 736 0.30 5.46 13.59
CA SER A 736 0.82 6.33 12.53
C SER A 736 2.35 6.30 12.44
N GLU A 737 3.04 6.44 13.56
CA GLU A 737 4.50 6.42 13.66
C GLU A 737 5.08 5.03 13.38
N GLU A 738 4.39 3.97 13.81
CA GLU A 738 4.75 2.59 13.48
C GLU A 738 4.55 2.25 11.98
N MET A 739 3.49 2.79 11.35
CA MET A 739 3.27 2.66 9.90
C MET A 739 4.38 3.39 9.14
N GLN A 740 4.75 4.60 9.57
CA GLN A 740 5.85 5.38 8.98
C GLN A 740 7.19 4.65 9.11
N LYS A 741 7.53 4.16 10.31
CA LYS A 741 8.74 3.36 10.54
C LYS A 741 8.80 2.14 9.62
N LYS A 742 7.67 1.43 9.44
CA LYS A 742 7.60 0.27 8.54
C LYS A 742 7.64 0.64 7.06
N GLN A 743 7.04 1.75 6.64
CA GLN A 743 7.17 2.27 5.27
C GLN A 743 8.63 2.60 4.94
N MET A 744 9.34 3.27 5.85
CA MET A 744 10.79 3.55 5.67
C MET A 744 11.62 2.27 5.53
N VAL A 745 11.30 1.21 6.30
CA VAL A 745 11.98 -0.10 6.18
C VAL A 745 11.73 -0.75 4.81
N ILE A 746 10.56 -0.55 4.20
CA ILE A 746 10.22 -1.07 2.87
C ILE A 746 10.96 -0.30 1.76
N HIS A 747 10.98 1.04 1.84
CA HIS A 747 11.66 1.86 0.84
C HIS A 747 13.18 1.76 0.91
N ASN A 748 13.75 1.39 2.06
CA ASN A 748 15.18 1.16 2.26
C ASN A 748 15.57 -0.34 2.24
N ALA A 749 14.73 -1.20 1.63
CA ALA A 749 15.01 -2.64 1.57
C ALA A 749 16.20 -2.93 0.63
N PRO A 750 16.99 -4.01 0.87
CA PRO A 750 18.16 -4.31 0.05
C PRO A 750 17.85 -4.51 -1.45
N GLU A 751 16.75 -5.18 -1.79
CA GLU A 751 16.25 -5.31 -3.17
C GLU A 751 16.04 -3.94 -3.86
N VAL A 752 15.68 -2.89 -3.11
CA VAL A 752 15.50 -1.54 -3.65
C VAL A 752 16.85 -0.93 -3.97
N TRP A 753 17.85 -1.12 -3.11
CA TRP A 753 19.23 -0.72 -3.39
C TRP A 753 19.82 -1.44 -4.60
N ASP A 754 19.56 -2.73 -4.73
CA ASP A 754 19.97 -3.52 -5.91
C ASP A 754 19.30 -2.99 -7.19
N ALA A 755 18.02 -2.63 -7.10
CA ALA A 755 17.29 -2.02 -8.22
C ALA A 755 17.80 -0.61 -8.56
N VAL A 756 18.18 0.20 -7.57
CA VAL A 756 18.78 1.53 -7.81
C VAL A 756 20.13 1.41 -8.50
N ALA A 757 20.94 0.40 -8.16
CA ALA A 757 22.24 0.17 -8.80
C ALA A 757 22.14 -0.35 -10.25
N THR A 758 20.95 -0.69 -10.73
CA THR A 758 20.73 -1.26 -12.07
C THR A 758 19.83 -0.40 -12.95
N ILE A 759 18.92 0.38 -12.36
CA ILE A 759 17.98 1.23 -13.10
C ILE A 759 18.59 2.63 -13.20
N GLY A 760 18.79 3.14 -14.42
CA GLY A 760 19.25 4.51 -14.64
C GLY A 760 18.22 5.56 -14.20
N VAL A 761 18.67 6.78 -13.91
CA VAL A 761 17.76 7.89 -13.55
C VAL A 761 16.77 8.20 -14.68
N PHE A 762 17.23 8.03 -15.92
CA PHE A 762 16.47 8.29 -17.15
C PHE A 762 15.85 7.03 -17.77
N ASP A 763 16.03 5.84 -17.18
CA ASP A 763 15.45 4.58 -17.69
C ASP A 763 14.01 4.41 -17.22
N THR A 764 13.06 5.21 -17.74
CA THR A 764 11.70 5.26 -17.19
C THR A 764 10.62 4.50 -17.95
N VAL A 765 10.86 3.92 -19.13
CA VAL A 765 9.82 3.17 -19.88
C VAL A 765 10.05 1.63 -19.89
N GLY A 766 9.04 0.85 -19.48
CA GLY A 766 8.84 -0.54 -19.98
C GLY A 766 9.36 -1.77 -19.20
N THR A 767 9.80 -1.68 -17.93
CA THR A 767 10.31 -2.89 -17.22
C THR A 767 9.20 -3.77 -16.62
N LYS A 768 9.40 -5.10 -16.66
CA LYS A 768 8.44 -6.14 -16.22
C LYS A 768 8.05 -6.11 -14.73
N ASN A 769 8.71 -5.33 -13.87
CA ASN A 769 8.43 -5.25 -12.42
C ASN A 769 8.24 -3.80 -11.96
N SER A 770 7.05 -3.23 -12.22
CA SER A 770 6.69 -1.83 -11.94
C SER A 770 6.86 -1.43 -10.47
N LYS A 771 6.59 -2.35 -9.53
CA LYS A 771 6.63 -2.09 -8.09
C LYS A 771 8.05 -1.85 -7.57
N LEU A 772 9.02 -2.70 -7.96
CA LEU A 772 10.41 -2.56 -7.51
C LEU A 772 11.07 -1.32 -8.14
N LYS A 773 10.77 -1.05 -9.41
CA LYS A 773 11.21 0.17 -10.09
C LYS A 773 10.67 1.43 -9.42
N LEU A 774 9.38 1.46 -9.06
CA LEU A 774 8.79 2.57 -8.31
C LEU A 774 9.52 2.80 -6.98
N ARG A 775 9.78 1.73 -6.21
CA ARG A 775 10.51 1.82 -4.94
C ARG A 775 11.91 2.40 -5.16
N ALA A 776 12.61 1.96 -6.22
CA ALA A 776 13.94 2.43 -6.57
C ALA A 776 13.96 3.92 -6.97
N LEU A 777 13.04 4.35 -7.84
CA LEU A 777 12.91 5.75 -8.27
C LEU A 777 12.57 6.67 -7.09
N LYS A 778 11.61 6.27 -6.24
CA LYS A 778 11.26 7.02 -5.02
C LYS A 778 12.44 7.10 -4.05
N PHE A 779 13.14 6.00 -3.82
CA PHE A 779 14.31 5.98 -2.95
C PHE A 779 15.40 6.90 -3.46
N ARG A 780 15.71 6.84 -4.78
CA ARG A 780 16.67 7.74 -5.42
C ARG A 780 16.27 9.22 -5.26
N SER A 781 15.01 9.54 -5.57
CA SER A 781 14.48 10.90 -5.45
C SER A 781 14.57 11.44 -4.02
N GLN A 782 14.32 10.57 -3.02
CA GLN A 782 14.46 10.91 -1.61
C GLN A 782 15.92 11.24 -1.24
N GLN A 783 16.88 10.45 -1.73
CA GLN A 783 18.30 10.72 -1.46
C GLN A 783 18.79 12.00 -2.16
N LEU A 784 18.35 12.26 -3.40
CA LEU A 784 18.64 13.52 -4.08
C LEU A 784 18.00 14.71 -3.36
N ALA A 785 16.77 14.59 -2.87
CA ALA A 785 16.14 15.63 -2.06
C ALA A 785 16.91 15.90 -0.77
N ARG A 786 17.40 14.86 -0.08
CA ARG A 786 18.27 15.01 1.10
C ARG A 786 19.57 15.75 0.75
N LEU A 787 20.20 15.39 -0.37
CA LEU A 787 21.40 16.08 -0.85
C LEU A 787 21.13 17.57 -1.08
N VAL A 788 20.01 17.91 -1.73
CA VAL A 788 19.60 19.31 -1.97
C VAL A 788 19.33 20.04 -0.65
N GLN A 789 18.63 19.41 0.29
CA GLN A 789 18.38 19.98 1.63
C GLN A 789 19.68 20.27 2.37
N ASP A 790 20.63 19.35 2.29
CA ASP A 790 21.91 19.44 2.98
C ASP A 790 22.89 20.41 2.30
N ALA A 791 22.77 20.59 0.98
CA ALA A 791 23.56 21.55 0.23
C ALA A 791 23.04 23.00 0.34
N LEU A 792 21.72 23.21 0.24
CA LEU A 792 21.12 24.54 0.39
C LEU A 792 21.03 24.98 1.86
N GLY A 793 20.91 24.02 2.78
CA GLY A 793 20.65 24.28 4.19
C GLY A 793 19.16 24.51 4.48
N ARG A 794 18.75 24.25 5.72
CA ARG A 794 17.33 24.20 6.12
C ARG A 794 16.56 25.49 5.86
N ASN A 795 17.21 26.65 5.99
CA ASN A 795 16.55 27.96 5.86
C ASN A 795 16.32 28.38 4.39
N ASN A 796 17.04 27.78 3.44
CA ASN A 796 17.00 28.17 2.02
C ASN A 796 16.07 27.29 1.18
N ILE A 797 15.59 26.15 1.72
CA ILE A 797 14.69 25.24 1.00
C ILE A 797 13.36 25.92 0.65
N GLY A 798 12.76 26.64 1.60
CA GLY A 798 11.50 27.37 1.39
C GLY A 798 11.59 28.36 0.24
N PRO A 799 12.50 29.36 0.32
CA PRO A 799 12.74 30.30 -0.76
C PRO A 799 13.02 29.65 -2.11
N PHE A 800 13.82 28.58 -2.15
CA PHE A 800 14.12 27.85 -3.38
C PHE A 800 12.86 27.22 -4.01
N VAL A 801 12.09 26.47 -3.23
CA VAL A 801 10.85 25.83 -3.70
C VAL A 801 9.84 26.88 -4.15
N ALA A 802 9.75 28.00 -3.43
CA ALA A 802 8.93 29.14 -3.82
C ALA A 802 9.34 29.75 -5.16
N ASP A 803 10.64 29.92 -5.41
CA ASP A 803 11.14 30.45 -6.67
C ASP A 803 10.81 29.50 -7.84
N VAL A 804 11.04 28.19 -7.67
CA VAL A 804 10.63 27.16 -8.65
C VAL A 804 9.14 27.25 -8.97
N ILE A 805 8.27 27.28 -7.95
CA ILE A 805 6.82 27.36 -8.15
C ILE A 805 6.42 28.70 -8.80
N SER A 806 7.07 29.81 -8.44
CA SER A 806 6.73 31.13 -8.98
C SER A 806 7.08 31.27 -10.46
N ARG A 807 8.24 30.77 -10.89
CA ARG A 807 8.72 30.84 -12.28
C ARG A 807 7.97 29.90 -13.22
N PHE A 808 7.55 28.74 -12.71
CA PHE A 808 6.93 27.67 -13.51
C PHE A 808 5.45 27.43 -13.20
N ARG A 809 4.77 28.37 -12.53
CA ARG A 809 3.32 28.26 -12.26
C ARG A 809 2.53 28.12 -13.56
N GLY A 810 1.72 27.07 -13.66
CA GLY A 810 0.95 26.73 -14.85
C GLY A 810 1.79 26.28 -16.04
N LYS A 811 3.06 25.91 -15.82
CA LYS A 811 4.00 25.47 -16.85
C LYS A 811 4.72 24.21 -16.40
N THR A 812 5.33 23.53 -17.36
CA THR A 812 6.25 22.43 -17.08
C THR A 812 7.68 22.94 -16.93
N LEU A 813 8.51 22.20 -16.18
CA LEU A 813 9.96 22.49 -16.05
C LEU A 813 10.81 21.28 -16.43
N THR A 814 11.99 21.50 -16.98
CA THR A 814 12.98 20.44 -17.23
C THR A 814 13.97 20.30 -16.07
N PHE A 815 14.77 19.23 -16.07
CA PHE A 815 15.86 19.07 -15.12
C PHE A 815 16.91 20.19 -15.22
N THR A 816 17.24 20.65 -16.42
CA THR A 816 18.21 21.74 -16.63
C THR A 816 17.69 23.07 -16.11
N GLU A 817 16.40 23.34 -16.26
CA GLU A 817 15.76 24.53 -15.71
C GLU A 817 15.72 24.50 -14.18
N PHE A 818 15.40 23.34 -13.59
CA PHE A 818 15.46 23.14 -12.14
C PHE A 818 16.87 23.38 -11.58
N ASP A 819 17.89 22.82 -12.23
CA ASP A 819 19.30 22.99 -11.86
C ASP A 819 19.76 24.45 -11.99
N ALA A 820 19.28 25.17 -13.01
CA ALA A 820 19.53 26.60 -13.18
C ALA A 820 18.92 27.44 -12.04
N VAL A 821 17.67 27.15 -11.63
CA VAL A 821 17.06 27.81 -10.47
C VAL A 821 17.85 27.50 -9.20
N MET A 822 18.32 26.27 -9.01
CA MET A 822 19.17 25.95 -7.87
C MET A 822 20.48 26.75 -7.89
N GLY A 823 21.07 26.93 -9.08
CA GLY A 823 22.27 27.74 -9.30
C GLY A 823 22.11 29.19 -8.84
N ASP A 824 20.91 29.78 -9.01
CA ASP A 824 20.60 31.12 -8.50
C ASP A 824 20.64 31.19 -6.96
N HIS A 825 20.46 30.04 -6.28
CA HIS A 825 20.61 29.88 -4.83
C HIS A 825 22.02 29.43 -4.41
N GLY A 826 23.00 29.45 -5.33
CA GLY A 826 24.42 29.23 -5.04
C GLY A 826 24.88 27.76 -5.09
N VAL A 827 24.01 26.82 -5.50
CA VAL A 827 24.33 25.39 -5.58
C VAL A 827 23.81 24.80 -6.89
N LYS A 828 24.56 23.95 -7.57
CA LYS A 828 24.02 23.16 -8.69
C LYS A 828 24.02 21.67 -8.39
N LEU A 829 22.90 21.02 -8.67
CA LEU A 829 22.76 19.58 -8.53
C LEU A 829 23.58 18.84 -9.57
N SER A 830 23.73 19.38 -10.78
CA SER A 830 24.61 18.81 -11.81
C SER A 830 26.07 18.78 -11.37
N GLU A 831 26.51 19.78 -10.59
CA GLU A 831 27.87 19.84 -10.06
C GLU A 831 28.05 18.88 -8.88
N LEU A 832 27.05 18.74 -7.99
CA LEU A 832 27.12 17.86 -6.82
C LEU A 832 26.85 16.36 -7.11
N ALA A 833 26.03 16.07 -8.11
CA ALA A 833 25.51 14.72 -8.36
C ALA A 833 25.47 14.33 -9.84
N GLY A 834 26.04 15.13 -10.75
CA GLY A 834 25.96 14.89 -12.20
C GLY A 834 26.43 13.49 -12.62
N GLY A 835 27.53 13.00 -12.03
CA GLY A 835 28.03 11.65 -12.28
C GLY A 835 27.05 10.53 -11.91
N MET A 836 26.26 10.73 -10.86
CA MET A 836 25.23 9.76 -10.42
C MET A 836 23.92 9.89 -11.21
N ILE A 837 23.60 11.09 -11.69
CA ILE A 837 22.37 11.34 -12.46
C ILE A 837 22.51 10.79 -13.89
N GLY A 838 23.68 10.94 -14.49
CA GLY A 838 23.98 10.42 -15.83
C GLY A 838 24.36 8.94 -15.90
N SER A 839 24.49 8.23 -14.77
CA SER A 839 25.01 6.84 -14.71
C SER A 839 24.06 5.89 -13.97
N GLN A 840 24.14 4.59 -14.32
CA GLN A 840 23.51 3.51 -13.56
C GLN A 840 24.36 3.06 -12.36
N LYS A 841 25.67 3.35 -12.37
CA LYS A 841 26.61 2.92 -11.32
C LYS A 841 26.54 3.85 -10.09
N LEU A 842 26.85 3.29 -8.92
CA LEU A 842 26.90 4.03 -7.66
C LEU A 842 28.36 4.23 -7.21
N PRO A 843 28.68 5.35 -6.55
CA PRO A 843 29.97 5.55 -5.90
C PRO A 843 30.15 4.58 -4.71
N GLY A 844 31.39 4.37 -4.29
CA GLY A 844 31.73 3.51 -3.15
C GLY A 844 32.88 4.12 -2.38
N PHE A 845 32.70 4.33 -1.08
CA PHE A 845 33.64 5.10 -0.28
C PHE A 845 34.41 4.22 0.71
N LEU A 846 35.71 4.48 0.82
CA LEU A 846 36.62 3.92 1.80
C LEU A 846 37.24 5.04 2.62
N VAL A 847 37.52 4.78 3.89
CA VAL A 847 38.14 5.75 4.79
C VAL A 847 39.41 5.16 5.38
N SER A 848 40.50 5.93 5.37
CA SER A 848 41.76 5.55 6.02
C SER A 848 41.68 5.68 7.54
N ASN A 849 42.69 5.16 8.23
CA ASN A 849 42.89 5.48 9.63
C ASN A 849 43.10 6.99 9.80
N PRO A 850 42.38 7.65 10.71
CA PRO A 850 42.51 9.08 10.94
C PRO A 850 43.68 9.41 11.85
N THR A 851 44.21 10.63 11.71
CA THR A 851 45.20 11.23 12.62
C THR A 851 44.62 12.48 13.26
N SER A 852 45.05 12.77 14.49
CA SER A 852 44.64 13.96 15.22
C SER A 852 45.85 14.54 15.96
N ARG A 853 46.11 15.83 15.78
CA ARG A 853 47.23 16.54 16.40
C ARG A 853 46.78 17.87 17.00
N GLN A 854 47.35 18.24 18.14
CA GLN A 854 47.13 19.56 18.74
C GLN A 854 48.08 20.58 18.10
N LEU A 855 47.56 21.71 17.67
CA LEU A 855 48.32 22.86 17.18
C LEU A 855 48.78 23.73 18.37
N ALA A 856 49.97 24.30 18.27
CA ALA A 856 50.46 25.26 19.26
C ALA A 856 49.79 26.63 19.02
N GLY A 857 48.85 27.02 19.90
CA GLY A 857 48.14 28.30 19.86
C GLY A 857 48.43 29.15 21.09
N ASP A 858 48.49 30.48 20.92
CA ASP A 858 48.96 31.42 21.94
C ASP A 858 47.96 31.69 23.09
N GLU A 859 46.65 31.36 22.97
CA GLU A 859 45.67 31.56 24.06
C GLU A 859 44.57 30.48 24.19
N GLN A 860 44.31 29.63 23.18
CA GLN A 860 43.40 28.46 23.27
C GLN A 860 43.91 27.25 22.45
N PRO A 861 43.64 26.00 22.88
CA PRO A 861 44.05 24.81 22.14
C PRO A 861 43.27 24.66 20.84
N GLN A 862 43.97 24.43 19.73
CA GLN A 862 43.37 24.04 18.44
C GLN A 862 43.80 22.61 18.09
N TYR A 863 42.91 21.88 17.44
CA TYR A 863 43.13 20.50 17.00
C TYR A 863 43.01 20.44 15.48
N GLU A 864 43.89 19.67 14.86
CA GLU A 864 43.84 19.33 13.46
C GLU A 864 43.60 17.82 13.34
N SER A 865 42.46 17.44 12.78
CA SER A 865 42.09 16.07 12.51
C SER A 865 42.07 15.84 11.01
N ASP A 866 42.78 14.81 10.54
CA ASP A 866 42.86 14.48 9.13
C ASP A 866 42.62 13.00 8.84
N PHE A 867 42.01 12.73 7.69
CA PHE A 867 41.76 11.38 7.19
C PHE A 867 41.66 11.41 5.66
N VAL A 868 41.87 10.25 5.03
CA VAL A 868 41.70 10.08 3.58
C VAL A 868 40.34 9.44 3.31
N LEU A 869 39.60 10.04 2.39
CA LEU A 869 38.37 9.50 1.82
C LEU A 869 38.62 9.13 0.36
N GLU A 870 38.48 7.85 0.04
CA GLU A 870 38.74 7.31 -1.30
C GLU A 870 37.45 6.83 -1.96
N ASN A 871 37.30 7.11 -3.25
CA ASN A 871 36.28 6.54 -4.12
C ASN A 871 36.95 5.75 -5.26
N ARG A 872 36.85 4.42 -5.22
CA ARG A 872 37.42 3.52 -6.24
C ARG A 872 36.48 3.23 -7.40
N GLU A 873 35.31 3.88 -7.42
CA GLU A 873 34.33 3.67 -8.47
C GLU A 873 34.49 4.66 -9.62
N SER A 874 34.08 4.22 -10.81
CA SER A 874 34.07 5.03 -12.04
C SER A 874 33.05 6.20 -12.05
N VAL A 875 32.36 6.44 -10.94
CA VAL A 875 31.34 7.49 -10.79
C VAL A 875 31.65 8.33 -9.56
N SER A 876 31.61 9.65 -9.71
CA SER A 876 31.73 10.59 -8.60
C SER A 876 30.51 10.57 -7.69
N GLY A 877 30.69 10.79 -6.40
CA GLY A 877 29.59 10.84 -5.44
C GLY A 877 29.78 11.87 -4.33
N PRO A 878 28.71 12.53 -3.88
CA PRO A 878 28.75 13.44 -2.75
C PRO A 878 28.72 12.67 -1.44
N VAL A 879 29.36 13.26 -0.43
CA VAL A 879 29.42 12.74 0.94
C VAL A 879 29.24 13.89 1.92
N LYS A 880 28.43 13.66 2.96
CA LYS A 880 28.27 14.62 4.06
C LYS A 880 29.13 14.21 5.24
N LEU A 881 29.84 15.16 5.83
CA LEU A 881 30.64 14.94 7.03
C LEU A 881 29.90 15.51 8.25
N SER A 882 29.87 14.75 9.33
CA SER A 882 29.30 15.18 10.60
C SER A 882 30.20 14.75 11.75
N LEU A 883 30.53 15.69 12.62
CA LEU A 883 31.57 15.56 13.63
C LEU A 883 30.95 15.59 15.03
N THR A 884 31.48 14.76 15.93
CA THR A 884 31.13 14.78 17.36
C THR A 884 32.39 14.96 18.19
N TYR A 885 32.34 15.79 19.23
CA TYR A 885 33.48 16.07 20.11
C TYR A 885 33.62 15.07 21.27
N GLN A 886 34.86 14.79 21.67
CA GLN A 886 35.17 14.07 22.91
C GLN A 886 34.73 14.92 24.11
N ASN A 887 34.12 14.31 25.13
CA ASN A 887 33.59 14.99 26.33
C ASN A 887 32.50 16.05 26.11
N GLY A 888 31.84 16.12 24.95
CA GLY A 888 30.76 17.08 24.70
C GLY A 888 29.48 16.89 25.54
N LYS A 889 29.47 16.06 26.58
CA LYS A 889 28.26 15.76 27.34
C LYS A 889 27.74 17.01 28.05
N ASP A 890 26.46 17.34 27.85
CA ASP A 890 25.83 18.42 28.61
C ASP A 890 25.77 18.09 30.12
N ARG A 891 25.37 19.06 30.96
CA ARG A 891 25.22 18.87 32.42
C ARG A 891 24.24 17.75 32.81
N PHE A 892 23.52 17.17 31.85
CA PHE A 892 22.55 16.07 32.01
C PHE A 892 23.06 14.74 31.41
N GLY A 893 24.30 14.67 30.96
CA GLY A 893 24.92 13.45 30.43
C GLY A 893 24.53 13.11 28.99
N ARG A 894 23.90 14.03 28.24
CA ARG A 894 23.54 13.83 26.83
C ARG A 894 24.75 14.12 25.95
N THR A 895 25.00 13.26 24.96
CA THR A 895 26.04 13.43 23.93
C THR A 895 26.01 14.86 23.35
N GLY A 896 27.18 15.46 23.16
CA GLY A 896 27.31 16.87 22.78
C GLY A 896 26.77 17.26 21.42
N PRO A 897 26.74 18.57 21.12
CA PRO A 897 26.32 19.07 19.81
C PRO A 897 27.20 18.46 18.72
N SER A 898 26.56 17.90 17.68
CA SER A 898 27.26 17.42 16.48
C SER A 898 27.29 18.54 15.44
N PHE A 899 28.46 18.79 14.87
CA PHE A 899 28.62 19.72 13.76
C PHE A 899 28.43 19.01 12.43
N THR A 900 27.97 19.71 11.41
CA THR A 900 27.73 19.12 10.09
C THR A 900 28.21 20.06 9.00
N PHE A 901 29.03 19.55 8.08
CA PHE A 901 29.56 20.29 6.94
C PHE A 901 28.65 20.19 5.71
N HIS A 902 28.83 21.11 4.77
CA HIS A 902 28.23 21.01 3.44
C HIS A 902 28.72 19.74 2.72
N PRO A 903 27.90 19.13 1.85
CA PRO A 903 28.30 17.96 1.08
C PRO A 903 29.57 18.23 0.26
N VAL A 904 30.52 17.29 0.30
CA VAL A 904 31.76 17.30 -0.48
C VAL A 904 31.63 16.29 -1.61
N LEU A 905 31.93 16.70 -2.85
CA LEU A 905 32.00 15.80 -3.99
C LEU A 905 33.35 15.07 -4.01
N VAL A 906 33.31 13.74 -4.06
CA VAL A 906 34.49 12.91 -4.34
C VAL A 906 34.40 12.43 -5.79
N GLY A 907 35.42 12.72 -6.58
CA GLY A 907 35.51 12.32 -7.99
C GLY A 907 35.57 10.80 -8.18
N ALA A 908 35.42 10.36 -9.43
CA ALA A 908 35.62 8.96 -9.81
C ALA A 908 37.11 8.59 -9.69
N ASN A 909 37.41 7.41 -9.14
CA ASN A 909 38.79 6.94 -8.91
C ASN A 909 39.69 7.99 -8.24
N GLN A 910 39.16 8.67 -7.21
CA GLN A 910 39.81 9.80 -6.57
C GLN A 910 39.96 9.57 -5.06
N SER A 911 41.11 9.96 -4.52
CA SER A 911 41.39 10.02 -3.08
C SER A 911 41.51 11.47 -2.63
N LEU A 912 40.81 11.82 -1.55
CA LEU A 912 40.83 13.15 -0.95
C LEU A 912 41.38 13.07 0.47
N GLN A 913 42.44 13.83 0.76
CA GLN A 913 42.86 14.11 2.13
C GLN A 913 42.04 15.30 2.66
N ILE A 914 41.30 15.08 3.75
CA ILE A 914 40.44 16.08 4.37
C ILE A 914 41.06 16.46 5.71
N VAL A 915 41.32 17.75 5.89
CA VAL A 915 41.90 18.31 7.12
C VAL A 915 40.89 19.23 7.78
N ILE A 916 40.53 18.93 9.03
CA ILE A 916 39.54 19.66 9.82
C ILE A 916 40.24 20.31 11.01
N GLU A 917 40.00 21.60 11.20
CA GLU A 917 40.46 22.36 12.35
C GLU A 917 39.30 22.57 13.33
N SER A 918 39.51 22.27 14.62
CA SER A 918 38.50 22.41 15.67
C SER A 918 39.08 22.91 16.99
N ALA A 919 38.29 23.64 17.78
CA ALA A 919 38.68 24.08 19.12
C ALA A 919 38.64 22.95 20.18
N ASN A 920 37.86 21.91 19.91
CA ASN A 920 37.69 20.76 20.80
C ASN A 920 38.17 19.46 20.13
N PRO A 921 38.68 18.47 20.89
CA PRO A 921 39.07 17.17 20.35
C PRO A 921 37.88 16.40 19.79
N VAL A 922 38.06 15.76 18.64
CA VAL A 922 37.01 15.02 17.91
C VAL A 922 36.95 13.57 18.37
N GLU A 923 35.77 13.05 18.67
CA GLU A 923 35.57 11.64 19.08
C GLU A 923 35.46 10.74 17.84
N TYR A 924 34.59 11.12 16.93
CA TYR A 924 34.42 10.45 15.64
C TYR A 924 33.84 11.39 14.61
N ILE A 925 34.06 11.05 13.34
CA ILE A 925 33.43 11.68 12.19
C ILE A 925 32.54 10.65 11.51
N TRP A 926 31.27 11.00 11.29
CA TRP A 926 30.38 10.29 10.40
C TRP A 926 30.58 10.78 8.97
N VAL A 927 31.04 9.88 8.12
CA VAL A 927 31.05 10.01 6.67
C VAL A 927 29.72 9.43 6.17
N LYS A 928 28.80 10.30 5.74
CA LYS A 928 27.42 9.96 5.35
C LYS A 928 27.29 10.06 3.83
N PRO A 929 27.52 8.96 3.10
CA PRO A 929 27.43 8.98 1.65
C PRO A 929 25.98 9.04 1.16
N TYR A 930 25.75 9.69 0.04
CA TYR A 930 24.45 9.67 -0.65
C TYR A 930 24.49 8.62 -1.76
N LEU A 931 23.46 7.76 -1.83
CA LEU A 931 23.32 6.74 -2.88
C LEU A 931 24.62 6.00 -3.22
N SER A 932 25.27 5.39 -2.23
CA SER A 932 26.52 4.66 -2.45
C SER A 932 26.38 3.15 -2.26
N LEU A 933 27.38 2.41 -2.76
CA LEU A 933 27.53 0.98 -2.51
C LEU A 933 27.65 0.63 -1.02
N ASN A 934 28.05 1.58 -0.17
CA ASN A 934 28.14 1.38 1.27
C ASN A 934 26.77 1.10 1.93
N ARG A 935 25.68 1.70 1.41
CA ARG A 935 24.31 1.61 1.95
C ARG A 935 24.13 2.04 3.42
N MET A 936 25.19 2.52 4.08
CA MET A 936 25.20 2.97 5.46
C MET A 936 26.19 4.11 5.66
N ASN A 937 26.06 4.80 6.80
CA ASN A 937 27.03 5.81 7.22
C ASN A 937 28.30 5.11 7.72
N LEU A 938 29.46 5.63 7.35
CA LEU A 938 30.77 5.15 7.80
C LEU A 938 31.21 5.97 9.01
N ARG A 939 31.68 5.28 10.07
CA ARG A 939 32.20 5.91 11.27
C ARG A 939 33.72 5.94 11.21
N VAL A 940 34.30 7.11 11.42
CA VAL A 940 35.74 7.35 11.50
C VAL A 940 36.06 7.68 12.94
N ASP A 941 36.52 6.67 13.68
CA ASP A 941 36.88 6.83 15.09
C ASP A 941 38.25 7.51 15.22
N MET A 942 38.28 8.65 15.89
CA MET A 942 39.51 9.40 16.10
C MET A 942 40.33 8.78 17.23
N PRO A 943 41.67 8.90 17.18
CA PRO A 943 42.51 8.50 18.30
C PRO A 943 42.09 9.24 19.58
N GLU A 944 42.01 8.53 20.70
CA GLU A 944 41.80 9.17 22.00
C GLU A 944 42.96 10.11 22.31
N SER A 945 42.64 11.31 22.80
CA SER A 945 43.66 12.25 23.25
C SER A 945 44.10 11.92 24.68
N ASP A 946 45.41 11.79 24.90
CA ASP A 946 46.00 11.49 26.22
C ASP A 946 45.70 12.56 27.31
N ARG A 947 45.16 13.73 26.96
CA ARG A 947 44.90 14.87 27.87
C ARG A 947 43.42 15.22 28.08
N LEU A 948 42.52 14.25 27.88
CA LEU A 948 41.07 14.43 27.98
C LEU A 948 40.56 15.02 29.32
N SER A 949 41.29 14.80 30.42
CA SER A 949 40.91 15.21 31.77
C SER A 949 41.25 16.67 32.12
N GLU A 950 42.05 17.36 31.32
CA GLU A 950 42.56 18.72 31.61
C GLU A 950 41.92 19.81 30.73
N LEU A 951 40.99 19.45 29.84
CA LEU A 951 40.46 20.33 28.80
C LEU A 951 39.07 20.88 29.17
N GLU A 952 38.96 22.21 29.20
CA GLU A 952 37.67 22.91 29.29
C GLU A 952 37.01 22.91 27.89
N PHE A 953 35.82 22.31 27.77
CA PHE A 953 35.08 22.30 26.50
C PHE A 953 34.72 23.74 26.10
N VAL A 954 35.06 24.14 24.88
CA VAL A 954 34.70 25.46 24.33
C VAL A 954 33.33 25.34 23.64
N PRO A 955 32.24 25.85 24.25
CA PRO A 955 30.94 25.86 23.60
C PRO A 955 30.93 26.80 22.38
N ASP A 956 30.11 26.46 21.38
CA ASP A 956 29.82 27.28 20.19
C ASP A 956 31.02 27.60 19.27
N ALA A 957 32.11 26.83 19.35
CA ALA A 957 33.24 26.94 18.41
C ALA A 957 33.03 26.01 17.19
N ASP A 958 32.66 26.60 16.05
CA ASP A 958 32.42 25.87 14.81
C ASP A 958 33.74 25.34 14.21
N PRO A 959 33.84 24.04 13.90
CA PRO A 959 35.00 23.47 13.24
C PRO A 959 35.00 23.86 11.75
N LEU A 960 36.19 23.99 11.16
CA LEU A 960 36.38 24.41 9.77
C LEU A 960 37.11 23.31 8.98
N ILE A 961 36.65 23.00 7.77
CA ILE A 961 37.47 22.24 6.81
C ILE A 961 38.57 23.18 6.31
N LYS A 962 39.79 22.96 6.80
CA LYS A 962 40.97 23.78 6.48
C LYS A 962 41.44 23.57 5.05
N SER A 963 41.44 22.32 4.59
CA SER A 963 41.82 21.97 3.21
C SER A 963 41.26 20.61 2.79
N ILE A 964 40.98 20.49 1.49
CA ILE A 964 40.69 19.24 0.80
C ILE A 964 41.73 19.11 -0.33
N VAL A 965 42.58 18.10 -0.28
CA VAL A 965 43.66 17.90 -1.25
C VAL A 965 43.47 16.57 -1.96
N VAL A 966 43.57 16.57 -3.29
CA VAL A 966 43.58 15.36 -4.10
C VAL A 966 44.94 14.69 -3.94
N ILE A 967 44.96 13.43 -3.55
CA ILE A 967 46.19 12.64 -3.41
C ILE A 967 46.17 11.44 -4.36
N GLU A 968 47.34 10.86 -4.63
CA GLU A 968 47.42 9.59 -5.34
C GLU A 968 46.67 8.50 -4.56
N GLN A 969 46.09 7.54 -5.27
CA GLN A 969 45.43 6.41 -4.61
C GLN A 969 46.40 5.71 -3.69
N ILE A 970 45.92 5.36 -2.50
CA ILE A 970 46.69 4.55 -1.57
C ILE A 970 46.81 3.19 -2.25
N GLU A 971 48.01 2.82 -2.69
CA GLU A 971 48.27 1.46 -3.13
C GLU A 971 47.96 0.53 -1.97
N ASP A 972 46.92 -0.30 -2.10
CA ASP A 972 46.79 -1.47 -1.27
C ASP A 972 48.06 -2.31 -1.47
N ALA A 973 48.61 -2.88 -0.41
CA ALA A 973 49.70 -3.86 -0.48
C ALA A 973 49.30 -5.18 -1.19
N MET A 974 48.34 -5.13 -2.13
CA MET A 974 47.70 -6.24 -2.79
C MET A 974 48.25 -6.43 -4.21
N ASN A 975 49.35 -7.17 -4.28
CA ASN A 975 49.68 -7.95 -5.48
C ASN A 975 49.97 -9.43 -5.13
N ARG A 976 49.66 -9.88 -3.91
CA ARG A 976 50.01 -11.23 -3.40
C ARG A 976 48.84 -12.04 -2.83
N SER A 977 47.64 -11.48 -2.71
CA SER A 977 46.47 -12.20 -2.18
C SER A 977 45.19 -11.90 -2.95
N ILE A 978 44.30 -12.90 -3.00
CA ILE A 978 43.00 -12.86 -3.67
C ILE A 978 41.93 -13.15 -2.63
N THR A 979 41.01 -12.23 -2.45
CA THR A 979 39.90 -12.37 -1.49
C THR A 979 38.59 -12.55 -2.25
N VAL A 980 37.71 -13.42 -1.76
CA VAL A 980 36.34 -13.59 -2.24
C VAL A 980 35.39 -13.41 -1.05
N ASP A 981 34.58 -12.37 -1.11
CA ASP A 981 33.58 -11.98 -0.10
C ASP A 981 32.15 -12.45 -0.48
N ASP A 982 31.20 -12.39 0.47
CA ASP A 982 29.83 -12.88 0.30
C ASP A 982 29.02 -12.11 -0.77
N LEU A 983 29.49 -10.94 -1.19
CA LEU A 983 28.89 -10.10 -2.24
C LEU A 983 29.65 -10.14 -3.57
N ASP A 984 30.79 -10.85 -3.64
CA ASP A 984 31.59 -10.92 -4.86
C ASP A 984 30.97 -11.88 -5.90
N PRO A 985 31.23 -11.68 -7.21
CA PRO A 985 30.76 -12.60 -8.26
C PRO A 985 31.19 -14.06 -8.08
N GLY A 986 32.25 -14.30 -7.30
CA GLY A 986 32.73 -15.63 -6.93
C GLY A 986 31.85 -16.36 -5.91
N PHE A 987 30.93 -15.67 -5.23
CA PHE A 987 30.07 -16.25 -4.21
C PHE A 987 28.70 -16.67 -4.77
N SER A 988 28.22 -17.86 -4.39
CA SER A 988 26.86 -18.34 -4.73
C SER A 988 26.39 -19.41 -3.75
N ILE A 989 25.08 -19.67 -3.70
CA ILE A 989 24.54 -20.83 -2.98
C ILE A 989 24.25 -21.95 -3.97
N VAL A 990 24.73 -23.15 -3.66
CA VAL A 990 24.48 -24.37 -4.44
C VAL A 990 23.67 -25.34 -3.59
N GLU A 991 22.53 -25.79 -4.11
CA GLU A 991 21.77 -26.91 -3.55
C GLU A 991 21.96 -28.14 -4.45
N LEU A 992 22.32 -29.27 -3.85
CA LEU A 992 22.27 -30.56 -4.56
C LEU A 992 20.81 -30.95 -4.78
N ASP A 993 20.53 -31.51 -5.96
CA ASP A 993 19.18 -31.73 -6.50
C ASP A 993 18.31 -32.50 -5.48
N ARG A 994 17.43 -31.78 -4.78
CA ARG A 994 16.46 -32.36 -3.86
C ARG A 994 15.50 -33.18 -4.70
N THR A 995 15.61 -34.50 -4.63
CA THR A 995 14.55 -35.41 -5.08
C THR A 995 13.33 -35.25 -4.15
N SER A 996 12.62 -34.14 -4.31
CA SER A 996 11.32 -33.81 -3.73
C SER A 996 10.95 -34.61 -2.48
N ASP A 997 11.58 -34.34 -1.33
CA ASP A 997 11.13 -34.95 -0.09
C ASP A 997 9.79 -34.30 0.30
N ARG A 998 8.71 -35.05 0.03
CA ARG A 998 7.31 -34.68 0.23
C ARG A 998 6.90 -34.71 1.71
N SER A 999 7.80 -34.43 2.65
CA SER A 999 7.54 -34.68 4.06
C SER A 999 6.67 -33.62 4.75
N ASN A 1000 6.27 -32.54 4.07
CA ASN A 1000 5.36 -31.56 4.66
C ASN A 1000 4.34 -30.96 3.67
N VAL A 1001 3.67 -31.79 2.87
CA VAL A 1001 2.53 -31.36 2.01
C VAL A 1001 1.47 -30.61 2.82
N PHE A 1002 1.24 -30.99 4.07
CA PHE A 1002 0.31 -30.29 4.96
C PHE A 1002 0.83 -28.91 5.35
N LEU A 1003 2.12 -28.78 5.70
CA LEU A 1003 2.72 -27.49 6.09
C LEU A 1003 2.93 -26.57 4.87
N ASP A 1004 3.24 -27.12 3.70
CA ASP A 1004 3.27 -26.40 2.42
C ASP A 1004 1.84 -25.99 1.99
N PHE A 1005 0.85 -26.86 2.17
CA PHE A 1005 -0.56 -26.50 2.01
C PHE A 1005 -0.97 -25.39 2.97
N PHE A 1006 -0.57 -25.44 4.25
CA PHE A 1006 -0.83 -24.39 5.25
C PHE A 1006 -0.08 -23.07 4.95
N ARG A 1007 1.19 -23.13 4.52
CA ARG A 1007 1.97 -21.96 4.08
C ARG A 1007 1.35 -21.33 2.83
N ARG A 1008 0.93 -22.16 1.86
CA ARG A 1008 0.16 -21.71 0.69
C ARG A 1008 -1.18 -21.12 1.14
N PHE A 1009 -1.90 -21.75 2.08
CA PHE A 1009 -3.20 -21.31 2.60
C PHE A 1009 -3.13 -19.95 3.31
N LEU A 1010 -2.09 -19.72 4.12
CA LEU A 1010 -1.82 -18.45 4.79
C LEU A 1010 -1.25 -17.36 3.87
N GLY A 1011 -0.98 -17.68 2.60
CA GLY A 1011 -0.46 -16.77 1.58
C GLY A 1011 1.06 -16.54 1.72
N LYS A 1012 1.79 -16.58 0.59
CA LYS A 1012 3.22 -16.23 0.54
C LYS A 1012 3.37 -14.73 0.84
N GLU A 1013 4.05 -14.37 1.92
CA GLU A 1013 4.54 -13.00 2.11
C GLU A 1013 5.73 -12.74 1.17
N GLU A 1014 5.87 -11.49 0.71
CA GLU A 1014 7.01 -11.03 -0.11
C GLU A 1014 8.28 -11.12 0.77
N ILE A 1015 9.16 -12.06 0.45
CA ILE A 1015 10.44 -12.23 1.12
C ILE A 1015 11.38 -11.15 0.56
N LEU A 1016 11.89 -10.29 1.44
CA LEU A 1016 12.89 -9.29 1.05
C LEU A 1016 14.18 -10.03 0.70
N MET A 1017 14.64 -9.83 -0.53
CA MET A 1017 15.93 -10.36 -0.99
C MET A 1017 17.01 -9.29 -0.86
N ASP A 1018 18.26 -9.73 -0.74
CA ASP A 1018 19.49 -8.95 -0.80
C ASP A 1018 20.43 -9.75 -1.69
N GLN A 1019 20.74 -9.27 -2.90
CA GLN A 1019 21.59 -9.95 -3.90
C GLN A 1019 21.40 -11.49 -3.97
N GLY A 1020 20.17 -11.93 -4.21
CA GLY A 1020 19.83 -13.34 -4.40
C GLY A 1020 19.56 -14.15 -3.13
N LEU A 1021 19.85 -13.63 -1.94
CA LEU A 1021 19.56 -14.30 -0.66
C LEU A 1021 18.41 -13.62 0.11
N PRO A 1022 17.54 -14.38 0.81
CA PRO A 1022 16.59 -13.81 1.76
C PRO A 1022 17.29 -13.01 2.86
N LYS A 1023 16.80 -11.82 3.20
CA LYS A 1023 17.28 -11.09 4.37
C LYS A 1023 16.92 -11.85 5.64
N TYR A 1024 17.89 -12.15 6.49
CA TYR A 1024 17.67 -12.88 7.74
C TYR A 1024 16.77 -12.09 8.72
N SER A 1025 15.82 -12.79 9.35
CA SER A 1025 14.89 -12.25 10.34
C SER A 1025 14.64 -13.27 11.45
N MET A 1026 15.02 -12.93 12.69
CA MET A 1026 14.89 -13.84 13.83
C MET A 1026 13.42 -14.23 14.13
N PHE A 1027 12.46 -13.35 13.83
CA PHE A 1027 11.01 -13.59 14.05
C PHE A 1027 10.37 -14.47 12.98
N ASP A 1028 11.00 -14.52 11.81
CA ASP A 1028 10.55 -15.29 10.64
C ASP A 1028 11.41 -16.54 10.41
N ARG A 1029 12.31 -16.92 11.34
CA ARG A 1029 13.20 -18.10 11.23
C ARG A 1029 12.46 -19.36 10.77
N TRP A 1030 11.27 -19.64 11.32
CA TRP A 1030 10.44 -20.80 10.94
C TRP A 1030 9.92 -20.79 9.48
N ARG A 1031 10.04 -19.66 8.79
CA ARG A 1031 9.60 -19.47 7.40
C ARG A 1031 10.71 -19.81 6.40
N PHE A 1032 11.97 -19.77 6.80
CA PHE A 1032 13.12 -20.00 5.94
C PHE A 1032 13.68 -21.41 6.17
N GLN A 1033 13.96 -22.12 5.08
CA GLN A 1033 14.82 -23.30 5.08
C GLN A 1033 15.93 -23.00 4.06
N GLY A 1034 17.17 -22.85 4.52
CA GLY A 1034 18.33 -22.50 3.70
C GLY A 1034 19.04 -21.21 4.13
N TRP A 1035 20.00 -20.78 3.30
CA TRP A 1035 20.85 -19.61 3.54
C TRP A 1035 20.08 -18.29 3.45
N SER A 1036 20.47 -17.32 4.28
CA SER A 1036 19.94 -15.96 4.35
C SER A 1036 21.09 -14.97 4.56
N ARG A 1037 20.92 -13.70 4.19
CA ARG A 1037 21.94 -12.66 4.37
C ARG A 1037 21.74 -11.85 5.64
N TRP A 1038 22.81 -11.64 6.38
CA TRP A 1038 22.85 -10.82 7.60
C TRP A 1038 23.85 -9.66 7.45
N THR A 1039 23.64 -8.58 8.21
CA THR A 1039 24.53 -7.41 8.22
C THR A 1039 25.10 -7.28 9.62
N ASP A 1040 26.43 -7.32 9.73
CA ASP A 1040 27.16 -7.25 10.99
C ASP A 1040 28.40 -6.35 10.82
N PRO A 1041 28.61 -5.33 11.67
CA PRO A 1041 29.76 -4.43 11.55
C PRO A 1041 31.14 -5.12 11.59
N THR A 1042 31.19 -6.35 12.10
CA THR A 1042 32.43 -7.12 12.28
C THR A 1042 32.70 -8.13 11.18
N ALA A 1043 31.83 -8.21 10.17
CA ALA A 1043 32.00 -9.03 8.97
C ALA A 1043 33.11 -8.50 8.04
N PHE A 1044 33.54 -9.31 7.08
CA PHE A 1044 34.42 -8.83 6.02
C PHE A 1044 33.60 -8.03 4.97
N GLY A 1045 34.31 -7.35 4.05
CA GLY A 1045 33.73 -6.69 2.89
C GLY A 1045 34.23 -5.26 2.66
N THR A 1046 34.32 -4.89 1.38
CA THR A 1046 34.92 -3.62 0.94
C THR A 1046 34.02 -2.43 1.29
N TYR A 1047 32.77 -2.43 0.83
CA TYR A 1047 31.82 -1.34 1.08
C TYR A 1047 30.72 -1.71 2.08
N ARG A 1048 30.36 -2.99 2.14
CA ARG A 1048 29.30 -3.53 3.00
C ARG A 1048 29.90 -4.61 3.89
N ARG A 1049 29.38 -4.74 5.11
CA ARG A 1049 29.81 -5.73 6.09
C ARG A 1049 28.67 -6.75 6.27
N THR A 1050 28.71 -7.82 5.48
CA THR A 1050 27.64 -8.83 5.41
C THR A 1050 28.20 -10.24 5.43
N PHE A 1051 27.34 -11.21 5.72
CA PHE A 1051 27.66 -12.62 5.54
C PHE A 1051 26.38 -13.42 5.29
N ALA A 1052 26.52 -14.59 4.68
CA ALA A 1052 25.46 -15.58 4.56
C ALA A 1052 25.38 -16.45 5.82
N ILE A 1053 24.16 -16.70 6.31
CA ILE A 1053 23.87 -17.49 7.50
C ILE A 1053 22.80 -18.54 7.18
N ALA A 1054 22.99 -19.78 7.62
CA ALA A 1054 22.02 -20.86 7.52
C ALA A 1054 21.70 -21.45 8.89
N ASP A 1055 20.44 -21.82 9.11
CA ASP A 1055 20.07 -22.73 10.20
C ASP A 1055 20.58 -24.15 9.86
N ARG A 1056 20.73 -25.01 10.87
CA ARG A 1056 21.11 -26.42 10.70
C ARG A 1056 20.37 -27.09 9.52
N GLY A 1057 21.14 -27.49 8.52
CA GLY A 1057 20.70 -28.28 7.38
C GLY A 1057 21.06 -29.75 7.46
N ASP A 1058 20.74 -30.46 6.37
CA ASP A 1058 21.09 -31.85 6.12
C ASP A 1058 22.46 -32.02 5.45
N GLY A 1059 23.14 -30.92 5.12
CA GLY A 1059 24.43 -30.90 4.44
C GLY A 1059 24.33 -30.94 2.92
N LEU A 1060 23.13 -30.74 2.34
CA LEU A 1060 22.93 -30.72 0.88
C LEU A 1060 22.89 -29.31 0.29
N SER A 1061 23.03 -28.27 1.11
CA SER A 1061 23.17 -26.88 0.68
C SER A 1061 24.53 -26.32 1.05
N PHE A 1062 25.16 -25.60 0.14
CA PHE A 1062 26.53 -25.10 0.28
C PHE A 1062 26.62 -23.62 -0.08
N ALA A 1063 27.38 -22.87 0.70
CA ALA A 1063 27.93 -21.59 0.26
C ALA A 1063 29.21 -21.86 -0.55
N LYS A 1064 29.19 -21.47 -1.82
CA LYS A 1064 30.27 -21.69 -2.79
C LYS A 1064 31.03 -20.41 -3.02
N PHE A 1065 32.33 -20.43 -2.74
CA PHE A 1065 33.29 -19.42 -3.14
C PHE A 1065 34.10 -19.95 -4.34
N ASN A 1066 34.23 -19.15 -5.40
CA ASN A 1066 34.91 -19.51 -6.64
C ASN A 1066 35.85 -18.39 -7.07
N THR A 1067 37.07 -18.73 -7.44
CA THR A 1067 38.04 -17.77 -8.00
C THR A 1067 39.05 -18.44 -8.91
N LYS A 1068 39.76 -17.66 -9.71
CA LYS A 1068 40.84 -18.14 -10.58
C LYS A 1068 42.19 -17.66 -10.06
N LEU A 1069 43.10 -18.59 -9.79
CA LEU A 1069 44.44 -18.26 -9.33
C LEU A 1069 45.33 -17.81 -10.53
N PRO A 1070 46.12 -16.74 -10.39
CA PRO A 1070 46.85 -16.10 -11.48
C PRO A 1070 48.14 -16.85 -11.87
N SER A 1071 48.69 -17.64 -10.96
CA SER A 1071 49.94 -18.39 -11.14
C SER A 1071 49.90 -19.71 -10.37
N ALA A 1072 50.69 -20.67 -10.84
CA ALA A 1072 50.93 -21.90 -10.08
C ALA A 1072 51.86 -21.61 -8.89
N GLY A 1073 51.67 -22.30 -7.77
CA GLY A 1073 52.50 -22.18 -6.57
C GLY A 1073 51.80 -22.65 -5.29
N ASN A 1074 52.48 -22.49 -4.15
CA ASN A 1074 51.91 -22.79 -2.83
C ASN A 1074 51.05 -21.62 -2.35
N TRP A 1075 49.76 -21.86 -2.19
CA TRP A 1075 48.80 -20.88 -1.70
C TRP A 1075 48.29 -21.26 -0.31
N GLU A 1076 48.24 -20.29 0.61
CA GLU A 1076 47.53 -20.43 1.88
C GLU A 1076 46.08 -20.00 1.71
N LEU A 1077 45.13 -20.86 2.12
CA LEU A 1077 43.72 -20.52 2.21
C LEU A 1077 43.38 -20.12 3.64
N GLU A 1078 42.82 -18.94 3.82
CA GLU A 1078 42.29 -18.45 5.09
C GLU A 1078 40.79 -18.18 4.99
N TYR A 1079 40.10 -18.35 6.12
CA TYR A 1079 38.66 -18.12 6.27
C TYR A 1079 38.40 -17.06 7.34
N PHE A 1080 37.51 -16.11 7.06
CA PHE A 1080 37.20 -15.02 7.98
C PHE A 1080 36.01 -15.36 8.90
N LEU A 1081 36.16 -15.12 10.21
CA LEU A 1081 35.11 -15.28 11.21
C LEU A 1081 34.77 -13.93 11.88
N PRO A 1082 33.51 -13.47 11.82
CA PRO A 1082 33.09 -12.22 12.47
C PRO A 1082 33.04 -12.35 14.01
N LYS A 1083 32.94 -11.22 14.73
CA LYS A 1083 32.99 -11.19 16.21
C LYS A 1083 31.78 -11.81 16.91
N GLY A 1084 30.69 -12.06 16.20
CA GLY A 1084 29.49 -12.73 16.71
C GLY A 1084 28.86 -11.99 17.89
N HIS A 1085 28.16 -10.87 17.65
CA HIS A 1085 27.40 -10.19 18.70
C HIS A 1085 26.02 -9.73 18.21
N PHE A 1086 24.96 -10.31 18.79
CA PHE A 1086 23.62 -9.72 18.73
C PHE A 1086 23.62 -8.44 19.59
N ASN A 1087 23.43 -7.26 18.97
CA ASN A 1087 23.41 -5.92 19.59
C ASN A 1087 22.74 -5.82 20.99
N GLU A 1088 23.28 -4.95 21.87
CA GLU A 1088 22.79 -4.66 23.23
C GLU A 1088 21.31 -4.21 23.31
N GLU A 1089 20.76 -3.61 22.24
CA GLU A 1089 19.32 -3.23 22.19
C GLU A 1089 18.37 -4.44 22.22
N TYR A 1090 18.91 -5.65 22.00
CA TYR A 1090 18.17 -6.91 21.90
C TYR A 1090 18.24 -7.79 23.17
N GLU A 1091 19.09 -7.49 24.15
CA GLU A 1091 19.13 -8.25 25.42
C GLU A 1091 17.87 -8.00 26.29
N LEU A 1092 17.25 -6.83 26.16
CA LEU A 1092 16.05 -6.44 26.93
C LEU A 1092 14.80 -7.29 26.62
N VAL A 1093 14.72 -7.97 25.47
CA VAL A 1093 13.56 -8.80 25.10
C VAL A 1093 13.68 -10.24 25.63
N ARG A 1094 14.87 -10.70 26.03
CA ARG A 1094 15.13 -12.08 26.46
C ARG A 1094 15.19 -12.29 27.98
N SER A 1095 15.13 -11.23 28.78
CA SER A 1095 15.23 -11.29 30.25
C SER A 1095 14.06 -12.00 30.99
N SER A 1096 13.14 -12.71 30.30
CA SER A 1096 12.03 -13.40 30.97
C SER A 1096 12.06 -14.93 30.90
N SER A 1097 13.14 -15.55 30.45
CA SER A 1097 13.32 -17.00 30.60
C SER A 1097 14.79 -17.34 30.85
N SER A 1098 15.04 -17.91 32.01
CA SER A 1098 16.32 -18.30 32.58
C SER A 1098 17.21 -19.16 31.67
N THR A 1099 18.49 -19.17 32.05
CA THR A 1099 19.60 -20.12 31.77
C THR A 1099 20.39 -19.98 30.46
N GLY A 1100 21.65 -19.60 30.62
CA GLY A 1100 22.76 -20.02 29.75
C GLY A 1100 23.14 -19.05 28.63
N SER A 1101 24.16 -18.23 28.89
CA SER A 1101 25.06 -17.74 27.85
C SER A 1101 25.83 -18.94 27.28
N SER A 1102 25.40 -19.49 26.15
CA SER A 1102 26.17 -20.53 25.46
C SER A 1102 26.25 -20.21 23.97
N LYS A 1103 27.50 -20.17 23.48
CA LYS A 1103 27.93 -20.19 22.08
C LYS A 1103 26.97 -21.05 21.24
N ARG A 1104 26.51 -20.51 20.11
CA ARG A 1104 25.54 -21.15 19.20
C ARG A 1104 26.12 -21.35 17.79
N ASP A 1105 27.43 -21.50 17.68
CA ASP A 1105 28.07 -21.76 16.38
C ASP A 1105 28.51 -23.23 16.37
N GLY A 1106 28.23 -23.95 15.29
CA GLY A 1106 28.65 -25.35 15.13
C GLY A 1106 29.99 -25.43 14.40
N PRO A 1107 30.61 -26.62 14.29
CA PRO A 1107 31.76 -26.79 13.42
C PRO A 1107 31.39 -26.50 11.96
N LEU A 1108 32.28 -25.83 11.21
CA LEU A 1108 32.13 -25.61 9.78
C LEU A 1108 32.75 -26.76 9.01
N TYR A 1109 32.02 -27.34 8.06
CA TYR A 1109 32.54 -28.33 7.13
C TYR A 1109 32.84 -27.65 5.80
N ILE A 1110 34.11 -27.68 5.39
CA ILE A 1110 34.60 -26.99 4.20
C ILE A 1110 35.21 -28.01 3.23
N GLU A 1111 34.81 -27.97 1.97
CA GLU A 1111 35.40 -28.76 0.89
C GLU A 1111 36.14 -27.82 -0.07
N VAL A 1112 37.41 -28.08 -0.33
CA VAL A 1112 38.23 -27.34 -1.32
C VAL A 1112 38.39 -28.22 -2.55
N GLN A 1113 37.95 -27.72 -3.71
CA GLN A 1113 37.98 -28.42 -4.99
C GLN A 1113 38.88 -27.67 -5.99
N ASN A 1114 39.67 -28.43 -6.74
CA ASN A 1114 40.44 -27.96 -7.89
C ASN A 1114 40.18 -28.89 -9.11
N SER A 1115 40.91 -28.76 -10.22
CA SER A 1115 40.61 -29.54 -11.44
C SER A 1115 40.82 -31.06 -11.30
N SER A 1116 41.52 -31.51 -10.25
CA SER A 1116 41.96 -32.91 -10.10
C SER A 1116 41.66 -33.55 -8.73
N THR A 1117 41.42 -32.75 -7.69
CA THR A 1117 41.24 -33.22 -6.30
C THR A 1117 40.17 -32.41 -5.54
N ALA A 1118 39.56 -33.06 -4.56
CA ALA A 1118 38.65 -32.44 -3.58
C ALA A 1118 39.07 -32.86 -2.16
N THR A 1119 39.32 -31.90 -1.27
CA THR A 1119 39.77 -32.13 0.10
C THR A 1119 38.79 -31.56 1.11
N ASN A 1120 38.44 -32.35 2.13
CA ASN A 1120 37.51 -31.95 3.19
C ASN A 1120 38.26 -31.49 4.44
N HIS A 1121 37.81 -30.37 5.01
CA HIS A 1121 38.33 -29.73 6.20
C HIS A 1121 37.18 -29.46 7.19
N THR A 1122 37.49 -29.40 8.48
CA THR A 1122 36.51 -29.07 9.52
C THR A 1122 37.11 -28.06 10.48
N ILE A 1123 36.40 -26.95 10.72
CA ILE A 1123 36.83 -25.88 11.63
C ILE A 1123 35.93 -25.91 12.87
N ASP A 1124 36.53 -25.95 14.05
CA ASP A 1124 35.82 -25.85 15.34
C ASP A 1124 35.60 -24.37 15.74
N VAL A 1125 34.58 -23.74 15.15
CA VAL A 1125 34.27 -22.31 15.33
C VAL A 1125 34.09 -21.88 16.80
N PRO A 1126 33.41 -22.64 17.69
CA PRO A 1126 33.26 -22.26 19.10
C PRO A 1126 34.55 -21.85 19.81
N ASN A 1127 35.71 -22.34 19.38
CA ASN A 1127 36.98 -22.14 20.07
C ASN A 1127 37.90 -21.12 19.39
N LEU A 1128 37.48 -20.50 18.29
CA LEU A 1128 38.28 -19.52 17.56
C LEU A 1128 37.94 -18.08 17.96
N SER A 1129 38.96 -17.22 17.98
CA SER A 1129 38.77 -15.77 18.06
C SER A 1129 38.30 -15.22 16.72
N PRO A 1130 37.61 -14.09 16.67
CA PRO A 1130 37.23 -13.46 15.41
C PRO A 1130 38.45 -13.04 14.58
N GLY A 1131 38.38 -13.13 13.24
CA GLY A 1131 39.46 -12.77 12.31
C GLY A 1131 39.72 -13.81 11.23
N TRP A 1132 40.86 -13.69 10.55
CA TRP A 1132 41.34 -14.64 9.54
C TRP A 1132 41.96 -15.88 10.19
N HIS A 1133 41.57 -17.06 9.73
CA HIS A 1133 42.09 -18.36 10.19
C HIS A 1133 42.54 -19.21 9.02
N SER A 1134 43.76 -19.74 9.10
CA SER A 1134 44.31 -20.65 8.10
C SER A 1134 43.55 -21.98 8.07
N ILE A 1135 43.12 -22.39 6.87
CA ILE A 1135 42.49 -23.69 6.57
C ILE A 1135 43.56 -24.72 6.19
N GLY A 1136 44.62 -24.24 5.54
CA GLY A 1136 45.75 -25.05 5.09
C GLY A 1136 46.48 -24.42 3.91
N THR A 1137 47.62 -25.01 3.57
CA THR A 1137 48.40 -24.67 2.38
C THR A 1137 48.17 -25.70 1.28
N PHE A 1138 48.02 -25.21 0.05
CA PHE A 1138 47.69 -26.01 -1.11
C PHE A 1138 48.63 -25.66 -2.26
N ASP A 1139 49.25 -26.67 -2.87
CA ASP A 1139 49.99 -26.52 -4.12
C ASP A 1139 48.98 -26.50 -5.27
N MET A 1140 48.77 -25.32 -5.87
CA MET A 1140 47.72 -25.08 -6.87
C MET A 1140 48.31 -24.69 -8.22
N LEU A 1141 47.63 -25.08 -9.29
CA LEU A 1141 47.90 -24.57 -10.65
C LEU A 1141 47.20 -23.23 -10.88
N ALA A 1142 47.54 -22.55 -11.97
CA ALA A 1142 46.85 -21.34 -12.42
C ALA A 1142 45.46 -21.67 -13.02
N GLU A 1143 44.53 -22.09 -12.16
CA GLU A 1143 43.21 -22.61 -12.52
C GLU A 1143 42.08 -22.07 -11.64
N GLU A 1144 40.84 -22.49 -11.95
CA GLU A 1144 39.68 -22.20 -11.10
C GLU A 1144 39.67 -23.11 -9.87
N VAL A 1145 39.49 -22.51 -8.70
CA VAL A 1145 39.40 -23.19 -7.41
C VAL A 1145 38.07 -22.86 -6.73
N ILE A 1146 37.46 -23.88 -6.12
CA ILE A 1146 36.15 -23.79 -5.49
C ILE A 1146 36.26 -24.17 -4.01
N VAL A 1147 35.68 -23.37 -3.12
CA VAL A 1147 35.54 -23.69 -1.69
C VAL A 1147 34.05 -23.76 -1.36
N LEU A 1148 33.60 -24.90 -0.85
CA LEU A 1148 32.21 -25.17 -0.47
C LEU A 1148 32.08 -25.24 1.05
N VAL A 1149 31.21 -24.44 1.65
CA VAL A 1149 30.88 -24.48 3.08
C VAL A 1149 29.50 -25.10 3.23
N SER A 1150 29.40 -26.24 3.91
CA SER A 1150 28.14 -26.98 4.10
C SER A 1150 27.25 -26.35 5.18
N ASP A 1151 25.94 -26.38 4.99
CA ASP A 1151 24.94 -26.02 6.02
C ASP A 1151 24.77 -27.08 7.14
N LYS A 1152 25.55 -28.18 7.07
CA LYS A 1152 25.54 -29.24 8.08
C LYS A 1152 26.01 -28.72 9.44
N SER A 1153 25.25 -29.02 10.49
CA SER A 1153 25.64 -28.76 11.87
C SER A 1153 25.18 -29.87 12.81
N ASP A 1154 26.08 -30.38 13.64
CA ASP A 1154 25.82 -31.49 14.56
C ASP A 1154 25.07 -31.02 15.82
N GLU A 1155 25.21 -29.74 16.21
CA GLU A 1155 24.57 -29.14 17.37
C GLU A 1155 23.13 -28.67 17.10
N ARG A 1156 22.28 -28.68 18.13
CA ARG A 1156 20.86 -28.32 17.98
C ARG A 1156 20.68 -26.81 18.14
N GLY A 1157 20.39 -26.13 17.02
CA GLY A 1157 20.16 -24.68 17.00
C GLY A 1157 21.43 -23.85 16.82
N ALA A 1158 22.51 -24.49 16.33
CA ALA A 1158 23.70 -23.81 15.90
C ALA A 1158 23.57 -23.31 14.46
N ASP A 1159 23.95 -22.06 14.24
CA ASP A 1159 23.87 -21.40 12.93
C ASP A 1159 25.23 -21.56 12.20
N VAL A 1160 25.21 -21.64 10.86
CA VAL A 1160 26.41 -21.76 10.00
C VAL A 1160 26.63 -20.43 9.28
N ILE A 1161 27.86 -19.91 9.28
CA ILE A 1161 28.20 -18.59 8.73
C ILE A 1161 29.20 -18.72 7.58
N ALA A 1162 28.94 -18.02 6.48
CA ALA A 1162 29.82 -17.86 5.32
C ALA A 1162 30.02 -16.37 4.99
N ASP A 1163 31.23 -15.87 5.27
CA ASP A 1163 31.61 -14.46 5.15
C ASP A 1163 32.61 -14.29 3.98
N ALA A 1164 33.90 -14.52 4.21
CA ALA A 1164 34.92 -14.38 3.17
C ALA A 1164 36.06 -15.41 3.25
N ILE A 1165 36.72 -15.64 2.11
CA ILE A 1165 37.94 -16.44 1.98
C ILE A 1165 39.08 -15.62 1.39
N ARG A 1166 40.34 -15.95 1.74
CA ARG A 1166 41.54 -15.32 1.19
C ARG A 1166 42.56 -16.37 0.78
N TRP A 1167 43.08 -16.24 -0.43
CA TRP A 1167 44.21 -17.01 -0.95
C TRP A 1167 45.45 -16.11 -0.95
N THR A 1168 46.52 -16.52 -0.26
CA THR A 1168 47.80 -15.78 -0.23
C THR A 1168 48.91 -16.65 -0.80
N LEU A 1169 49.65 -16.14 -1.79
CA LEU A 1169 50.79 -16.86 -2.36
C LEU A 1169 51.94 -16.86 -1.35
N ILE A 1170 52.43 -18.04 -0.97
CA ILE A 1170 53.60 -18.20 -0.12
C ILE A 1170 54.84 -18.23 -1.02
N ASP A 1171 55.69 -17.21 -0.91
CA ASP A 1171 57.03 -17.27 -1.47
C ASP A 1171 57.78 -18.41 -0.76
N THR A 1172 58.18 -19.46 -1.49
CA THR A 1172 59.21 -20.36 -1.00
C THR A 1172 60.50 -19.55 -0.90
N GLU A 1173 60.91 -19.18 0.32
CA GLU A 1173 62.27 -18.66 0.56
C GLU A 1173 63.27 -19.66 -0.05
N GLU A 1174 64.15 -19.15 -0.92
CA GLU A 1174 65.36 -19.86 -1.36
C GLU A 1174 66.34 -20.06 -0.18
#